data_AF-A0A8T0N3A0-F1
#
_entry.id   AF-A0A8T0N3A0-F1
#
_cell.length_a   1.000
_cell.length_b   1.000
_cell.length_c   1.000
_cell.angle_alpha   90.00
_cell.angle_beta   90.00
_cell.angle_gamma   90.00
#
_symmetry.space_group_name_H-M   'P 1'
#
loop_
_entity.id
_entity.type
_entity.pdbx_description
1 polymer ?
#
loop_
_entity_poly.entity_id
_entity_poly.type
_entity_poly.pdbx_seq_one_letter_code
_entity_poly.pdbx_strand_id
1 'polypeptide(L)'
;MSEEEEEPETNDLWFIIGEEKVACERSCIAALSKPLNTLLYGGFAEAQRDRIDFSRDGITARGMRAVAAYSRRGQVDDFPPDIISQLLAFSNKFCCDGLKAACDNKLASMVRGVDDAHSLIEVGLEEASHLLVASCLQAFLRELPKSLANPDIARLLCSPEGRECLDIAGNASFALYYFLSYVAMEQDLKSNTTVMLLERLNECAELPWQKQLALHQLGCVMLARGEFEDAQEWFEAAVAEDHVYSLAGEARAKYKRGHKYAAYKLMNSVVGEYEEPAGWMYQERALYCVGKEKQADLQSATELDPTMTFPYKYRACALLEEDKAASAIAEISKVIGFKMATDCLELRAWFYLALEEYELTVQDVRAILTLDPSYMMFHGRMHGEQLIELLRGQVQQWDMADCWMQLYDRWSAVDDIGSLAVVQQMLTREPGNSSLRFRQSLLLLRLNCQKAAMRSLRYARNSSVHEHERLVYEGWILYDSGHRDEALAKAEQSISLQRSFEAFFLKAYALGDSSLDTESSLSVVQLLEHANSCASDNLRKGQAYNNMGSIFVDCDMLDEAAECYGIALNIKHTRAHQGLARVHYLKNRKQAAFDEMTKLVQIATNSASAYEKRSEYGERDAAKNDLNTATLLDPTRTYPYRYRAAGEFKSTWALGFL
;
A
#
# COMPACT_ATOMS: atom_id res chain seq x y z
N MET A 1 -21.65 -4.54 51.56
CA MET A 1 -21.87 -3.47 52.55
C MET A 1 -20.58 -2.69 52.69
N SER A 2 -20.49 -1.63 51.89
CA SER A 2 -19.69 -0.44 52.13
C SER A 2 -20.62 0.68 51.68
N GLU A 3 -21.33 1.24 52.65
CA GLU A 3 -22.21 2.39 52.47
C GLU A 3 -21.32 3.59 52.13
N GLU A 4 -21.37 4.05 50.88
CA GLU A 4 -20.94 5.41 50.55
C GLU A 4 -22.04 6.36 51.03
N GLU A 5 -21.67 7.28 51.91
CA GLU A 5 -22.52 8.32 52.48
C GLU A 5 -23.10 9.20 51.35
N GLU A 6 -24.41 9.11 51.10
CA GLU A 6 -25.13 10.07 50.25
C GLU A 6 -25.19 11.43 50.99
N GLU A 7 -24.55 12.46 50.43
CA GLU A 7 -24.76 13.85 50.83
C GLU A 7 -26.26 14.22 50.73
N PRO A 8 -26.81 15.02 51.67
CA PRO A 8 -28.22 15.37 51.66
C PRO A 8 -28.56 16.20 50.41
N GLU A 9 -29.46 15.69 49.55
CA GLU A 9 -29.92 16.38 48.35
C GLU A 9 -30.59 17.73 48.69
N THR A 10 -29.87 18.84 48.50
CA THR A 10 -30.40 20.21 48.63
C THR A 10 -31.02 20.68 47.33
N ASN A 11 -32.06 19.98 46.88
CA ASN A 11 -32.80 20.37 45.67
C ASN A 11 -33.59 21.68 45.91
N ASP A 12 -33.13 22.80 45.34
CA ASP A 12 -33.70 24.15 45.48
C ASP A 12 -34.31 24.71 44.18
N LEU A 13 -34.39 23.88 43.14
CA LEU A 13 -34.91 24.23 41.81
C LEU A 13 -35.70 23.08 41.19
N TRP A 14 -36.85 23.38 40.58
CA TRP A 14 -37.67 22.41 39.86
C TRP A 14 -37.94 22.85 38.41
N PHE A 15 -37.46 22.07 37.45
CA PHE A 15 -37.83 22.24 36.05
C PHE A 15 -39.13 21.48 35.74
N ILE A 16 -40.10 22.18 35.17
CA ILE A 16 -41.39 21.62 34.75
C ILE A 16 -41.29 21.28 33.26
N ILE A 17 -41.48 20.01 32.91
CA ILE A 17 -41.45 19.52 31.53
C ILE A 17 -42.73 18.72 31.28
N GLY A 18 -43.69 19.34 30.60
CA GLY A 18 -45.05 18.82 30.47
C GLY A 18 -45.72 18.72 31.84
N GLU A 19 -46.08 17.51 32.24
CA GLU A 19 -46.70 17.23 33.55
C GLU A 19 -45.68 16.80 34.62
N GLU A 20 -44.43 16.55 34.23
CA GLU A 20 -43.38 16.07 35.14
C GLU A 20 -42.57 17.22 35.76
N LYS A 21 -42.12 17.03 37.00
CA LYS A 21 -41.22 17.94 37.72
C LYS A 21 -39.89 17.25 37.98
N VAL A 22 -38.81 17.88 37.56
CA VAL A 22 -37.44 17.40 37.77
C VAL A 22 -36.75 18.29 38.79
N ALA A 23 -36.33 17.69 39.91
CA ALA A 23 -35.61 18.38 40.98
C ALA A 23 -34.12 18.49 40.64
N CYS A 24 -33.57 19.69 40.83
CA CYS A 24 -32.18 20.03 40.54
C CYS A 24 -31.62 20.95 41.64
N GLU A 25 -30.28 21.06 41.69
CA GLU A 25 -29.59 22.08 42.46
C GLU A 25 -29.25 23.28 41.56
N ARG A 26 -29.75 24.47 41.93
CA ARG A 26 -29.58 25.70 41.17
C ARG A 26 -28.12 26.06 40.97
N SER A 27 -27.30 25.88 42.01
CA SER A 27 -25.87 26.18 42.00
C SER A 27 -25.15 25.35 40.92
N CYS A 28 -25.41 24.03 40.88
CA CYS A 28 -24.83 23.09 39.93
C CYS A 28 -25.26 23.38 38.49
N ILE A 29 -26.55 23.61 38.25
CA ILE A 29 -27.05 23.90 36.89
C ILE A 29 -26.50 25.24 36.39
N ALA A 30 -26.42 26.25 37.25
CA ALA A 30 -25.83 27.54 36.91
C ALA A 30 -24.32 27.45 36.61
N ALA A 31 -23.61 26.48 37.19
CA ALA A 31 -22.18 26.27 36.95
C ALA A 31 -21.86 25.65 35.58
N LEU A 32 -22.85 25.03 34.92
CA LEU A 32 -22.65 24.37 33.62
C LEU A 32 -22.28 25.35 32.49
N SER A 33 -22.79 26.59 32.54
CA SER A 33 -22.51 27.58 31.52
C SER A 33 -22.86 29.01 31.96
N LYS A 34 -22.26 30.00 31.29
CA LYS A 34 -22.57 31.42 31.51
C LYS A 34 -24.03 31.79 31.17
N PRO A 35 -24.65 31.28 30.09
CA PRO A 35 -26.08 31.47 29.83
C PRO A 35 -26.97 30.97 30.97
N LEU A 36 -26.74 29.75 31.48
CA LEU A 36 -27.52 29.20 32.59
C LEU A 36 -27.30 29.95 33.89
N ASN A 37 -26.06 30.38 34.16
CA ASN A 37 -25.76 31.25 35.30
C ASN A 37 -26.58 32.55 35.26
N THR A 38 -26.65 33.17 34.08
CA THR A 38 -27.40 34.41 33.89
C THR A 38 -28.91 34.17 34.02
N LEU A 39 -29.43 33.04 33.53
CA LEU A 39 -30.84 32.68 33.66
C LEU A 39 -31.25 32.51 35.14
N LEU A 40 -30.41 31.85 35.94
CA LEU A 40 -30.74 31.44 37.31
C LEU A 40 -30.34 32.44 38.40
N TYR A 41 -29.36 33.30 38.14
CA TYR A 41 -28.86 34.31 39.10
C TYR A 41 -28.81 35.73 38.54
N GLY A 42 -29.12 35.94 37.26
CA GLY A 42 -29.15 37.26 36.63
C GLY A 42 -30.48 38.00 36.80
N GLY A 43 -30.76 38.95 35.90
CA GLY A 43 -31.93 39.83 35.97
C GLY A 43 -33.23 39.25 35.40
N PHE A 44 -33.29 37.95 35.12
CA PHE A 44 -34.45 37.28 34.52
C PHE A 44 -35.52 36.94 35.57
N ALA A 45 -36.78 36.80 35.14
CA ALA A 45 -37.88 36.48 36.06
C ALA A 45 -37.71 35.08 36.68
N GLU A 46 -37.05 34.19 35.95
CA GLU A 46 -36.67 32.84 36.31
C GLU A 46 -35.73 32.79 37.52
N ALA A 47 -34.87 33.80 37.71
CA ALA A 47 -33.95 33.88 38.86
C ALA A 47 -34.70 34.02 40.20
N GLN A 48 -35.92 34.55 40.20
CA GLN A 48 -36.76 34.72 41.40
C GLN A 48 -37.76 33.56 41.60
N ARG A 49 -37.74 32.53 40.75
CA ARG A 49 -38.66 31.40 40.80
C ARG A 49 -37.93 30.13 41.24
N ASP A 50 -38.60 29.31 42.02
CA ASP A 50 -38.18 27.94 42.35
C ASP A 50 -38.66 26.94 41.28
N ARG A 51 -39.64 27.32 40.46
CA ARG A 51 -40.22 26.50 39.39
C ARG A 51 -40.09 27.18 38.04
N ILE A 52 -39.39 26.54 37.10
CA ILE A 52 -39.13 27.07 35.75
C ILE A 52 -39.69 26.09 34.72
N ASP A 53 -40.47 26.58 33.76
CA ASP A 53 -41.06 25.76 32.70
C ASP A 53 -40.08 25.59 31.53
N PHE A 54 -39.72 24.34 31.23
CA PHE A 54 -38.81 23.92 30.15
C PHE A 54 -39.52 23.05 29.11
N SER A 55 -40.86 23.03 29.12
CA SER A 55 -41.67 22.15 28.25
C SER A 55 -41.48 22.44 26.75
N ARG A 56 -40.98 23.62 26.39
CA ARG A 56 -40.75 24.03 24.99
C ARG A 56 -39.28 23.98 24.58
N ASP A 57 -38.41 23.48 25.46
CA ASP A 57 -36.97 23.59 25.27
C ASP A 57 -36.31 22.40 24.59
N GLY A 58 -37.10 21.41 24.17
CA GLY A 58 -36.64 20.24 23.39
C GLY A 58 -36.00 19.14 24.24
N ILE A 59 -36.10 19.22 25.57
CA ILE A 59 -35.56 18.22 26.50
C ILE A 59 -36.69 17.46 27.19
N THR A 60 -36.56 16.13 27.28
CA THR A 60 -37.51 15.30 28.04
C THR A 60 -37.23 15.36 29.54
N ALA A 61 -38.20 15.00 30.37
CA ALA A 61 -37.97 14.89 31.82
C ALA A 61 -36.83 13.91 32.17
N ARG A 62 -36.67 12.84 31.38
CA ARG A 62 -35.54 11.90 31.52
C ARG A 62 -34.20 12.55 31.13
N GLY A 63 -34.17 13.31 30.03
CA GLY A 63 -32.99 14.10 29.64
C GLY A 63 -32.60 15.12 30.70
N MET A 64 -33.56 15.84 31.28
CA MET A 64 -33.28 16.85 32.31
C MET A 64 -32.79 16.24 33.62
N ARG A 65 -33.29 15.04 33.99
CA ARG A 65 -32.71 14.26 35.10
C ARG A 65 -31.26 13.90 34.85
N ALA A 66 -30.91 13.57 33.61
CA ALA A 66 -29.53 13.28 33.24
C ALA A 66 -28.64 14.55 33.27
N VAL A 67 -29.16 15.71 32.86
CA VAL A 67 -28.46 17.01 33.02
C VAL A 67 -28.20 17.28 34.50
N ALA A 68 -29.18 17.04 35.38
CA ALA A 68 -29.05 17.22 36.82
C ALA A 68 -28.07 16.23 37.47
N ALA A 69 -27.97 15.00 36.95
CA ALA A 69 -26.97 14.03 37.37
C ALA A 69 -25.56 14.49 36.96
N TYR A 70 -25.39 14.92 35.70
CA TYR A 70 -24.13 15.44 35.19
C TYR A 70 -23.68 16.70 35.96
N SER A 71 -24.57 17.64 36.25
CA SER A 71 -24.22 18.88 36.95
C SER A 71 -23.64 18.64 38.35
N ARG A 72 -23.98 17.51 38.98
CA ARG A 72 -23.45 17.11 40.29
C ARG A 72 -22.16 16.31 40.17
N ARG A 73 -22.07 15.38 39.22
CA ARG A 73 -20.99 14.38 39.13
C ARG A 73 -19.89 14.73 38.13
N GLY A 74 -20.17 15.63 37.18
CA GLY A 74 -19.27 15.97 36.07
C GLY A 74 -19.07 14.83 35.05
N GLN A 75 -19.86 13.76 35.11
CA GLN A 75 -19.75 12.59 34.24
C GLN A 75 -21.12 12.23 33.64
N VAL A 76 -21.11 11.80 32.37
CA VAL A 76 -22.31 11.29 31.69
C VAL A 76 -22.40 9.80 31.96
N ASP A 77 -23.43 9.39 32.71
CA ASP A 77 -23.69 7.98 33.03
C ASP A 77 -24.03 7.15 31.77
N ASP A 78 -24.20 5.83 31.93
CA ASP A 78 -24.59 4.90 30.86
C ASP A 78 -26.06 5.07 30.44
N PHE A 79 -26.37 6.22 29.85
CA PHE A 79 -27.68 6.49 29.25
C PHE A 79 -27.79 5.91 27.83
N PRO A 80 -29.01 5.59 27.37
CA PRO A 80 -29.28 5.29 25.97
C PRO A 80 -28.85 6.42 25.00
N PRO A 81 -28.46 6.12 23.75
CA PRO A 81 -27.99 7.12 22.79
C PRO A 81 -28.97 8.27 22.57
N ASP A 82 -30.28 8.01 22.51
CA ASP A 82 -31.33 9.02 22.34
C ASP A 82 -31.36 10.06 23.47
N ILE A 83 -31.03 9.64 24.70
CA ILE A 83 -30.93 10.54 25.84
C ILE A 83 -29.64 11.36 25.73
N ILE A 84 -28.51 10.73 25.40
CA ILE A 84 -27.22 11.43 25.24
C ILE A 84 -27.30 12.46 24.11
N SER A 85 -27.99 12.16 23.01
CA SER A 85 -28.26 13.14 21.94
C SER A 85 -29.07 14.34 22.43
N GLN A 86 -30.06 14.13 23.31
CA GLN A 86 -30.78 15.26 23.94
C GLN A 86 -29.89 16.09 24.87
N LEU A 87 -29.00 15.44 25.63
CA LEU A 87 -28.01 16.15 26.45
C LEU A 87 -27.05 16.96 25.56
N LEU A 88 -26.65 16.42 24.42
CA LEU A 88 -25.81 17.11 23.44
C LEU A 88 -26.52 18.35 22.88
N ALA A 89 -27.76 18.21 22.41
CA ALA A 89 -28.59 19.33 21.94
C ALA A 89 -28.80 20.41 23.01
N PHE A 90 -29.09 19.99 24.25
CA PHE A 90 -29.19 20.88 25.40
C PHE A 90 -27.86 21.63 25.64
N SER A 91 -26.74 20.90 25.59
CA SER A 91 -25.42 21.48 25.83
C SER A 91 -25.06 22.53 24.78
N ASN A 92 -25.40 22.33 23.50
CA ASN A 92 -25.20 23.33 22.46
C ASN A 92 -26.09 24.55 22.66
N LYS A 93 -27.39 24.33 22.92
CA LYS A 93 -28.37 25.41 23.12
C LYS A 93 -28.00 26.34 24.28
N PHE A 94 -27.45 25.78 25.36
CA PHE A 94 -27.07 26.53 26.56
C PHE A 94 -25.55 26.77 26.68
N CYS A 95 -24.76 26.43 25.66
CA CYS A 95 -23.31 26.60 25.61
C CYS A 95 -22.58 25.95 26.81
N CYS A 96 -22.93 24.71 27.14
CA CYS A 96 -22.33 23.91 28.21
C CYS A 96 -21.16 23.09 27.65
N ASP A 97 -19.99 23.70 27.47
CA ASP A 97 -18.84 23.08 26.78
C ASP A 97 -18.39 21.74 27.42
N GLY A 98 -18.36 21.67 28.76
CA GLY A 98 -17.99 20.45 29.47
C GLY A 98 -18.97 19.30 29.24
N LEU A 99 -20.27 19.61 29.28
CA LEU A 99 -21.32 18.62 29.01
C LEU A 99 -21.28 18.20 27.54
N LYS A 100 -21.10 19.15 26.61
CA LYS A 100 -20.96 18.88 25.18
C LYS A 100 -19.83 17.89 24.93
N ALA A 101 -18.63 18.18 25.45
CA ALA A 101 -17.47 17.32 25.29
C ALA A 101 -17.69 15.93 25.91
N ALA A 102 -18.35 15.82 27.06
CA ALA A 102 -18.64 14.54 27.68
C ALA A 102 -19.65 13.71 26.87
N CYS A 103 -20.70 14.34 26.33
CA CYS A 103 -21.66 13.69 25.44
C CYS A 103 -21.02 13.26 24.11
N ASP A 104 -20.20 14.12 23.51
CA ASP A 104 -19.46 13.85 22.28
C ASP A 104 -18.56 12.61 22.43
N ASN A 105 -17.73 12.58 23.50
CA ASN A 105 -16.91 11.41 23.85
C ASN A 105 -17.75 10.14 24.06
N LYS A 106 -18.88 10.26 24.75
CA LYS A 106 -19.73 9.10 25.06
C LYS A 106 -20.35 8.51 23.80
N LEU A 107 -20.95 9.34 22.94
CA LEU A 107 -21.52 8.89 21.67
C LEU A 107 -20.45 8.35 20.73
N ALA A 108 -19.29 8.99 20.65
CA ALA A 108 -18.15 8.51 19.87
C ALA A 108 -17.72 7.10 20.28
N SER A 109 -17.68 6.82 21.59
CA SER A 109 -17.34 5.47 22.12
C SER A 109 -18.37 4.38 21.79
N MET A 110 -19.58 4.77 21.40
CA MET A 110 -20.66 3.87 21.00
C MET A 110 -20.57 3.45 19.53
N VAL A 111 -19.79 4.15 18.70
CA VAL A 111 -19.60 3.80 17.27
C VAL A 111 -18.68 2.60 17.15
N ARG A 112 -19.24 1.39 16.95
CA ARG A 112 -18.46 0.15 16.80
C ARG A 112 -18.38 -0.34 15.35
N GLY A 113 -19.33 0.05 14.53
CA GLY A 113 -19.39 -0.29 13.11
C GLY A 113 -20.15 0.73 12.27
N VAL A 114 -20.37 0.39 10.99
CA VAL A 114 -21.03 1.28 10.03
C VAL A 114 -22.51 1.51 10.36
N ASP A 115 -23.20 0.53 10.92
CA ASP A 115 -24.63 0.67 11.30
C ASP A 115 -24.82 1.70 12.43
N ASP A 116 -23.93 1.66 13.44
CA ASP A 116 -23.93 2.64 14.53
C ASP A 116 -23.58 4.03 14.00
N ALA A 117 -22.55 4.10 13.15
CA ALA A 117 -22.11 5.34 12.53
C ALA A 117 -23.22 5.97 11.67
N HIS A 118 -23.92 5.16 10.88
CA HIS A 118 -25.04 5.62 10.05
C HIS A 118 -26.20 6.16 10.89
N SER A 119 -26.47 5.55 12.05
CA SER A 119 -27.54 5.99 12.95
C SER A 119 -27.20 7.26 13.74
N LEU A 120 -25.91 7.55 13.97
CA LEU A 120 -25.46 8.66 14.82
C LEU A 120 -24.87 9.85 14.05
N ILE A 121 -24.53 9.69 12.76
CA ILE A 121 -23.87 10.74 11.98
C ILE A 121 -24.73 12.00 11.86
N GLU A 122 -26.04 11.87 11.65
CA GLU A 122 -26.94 13.03 11.53
C GLU A 122 -26.93 13.86 12.81
N VAL A 123 -27.02 13.22 13.98
CA VAL A 123 -26.91 13.88 15.29
C VAL A 123 -25.56 14.59 15.43
N GLY A 124 -24.48 13.93 15.02
CA GLY A 124 -23.14 14.52 15.08
C GLY A 124 -23.00 15.76 14.20
N LEU A 125 -23.61 15.76 13.02
CA LEU A 125 -23.58 16.89 12.07
C LEU A 125 -24.47 18.04 12.54
N GLU A 126 -25.71 17.75 12.95
CA GLU A 126 -26.67 18.76 13.46
C GLU A 126 -26.10 19.50 14.68
N GLU A 127 -25.43 18.77 15.57
CA GLU A 127 -24.89 19.32 16.82
C GLU A 127 -23.42 19.77 16.73
N ALA A 128 -22.84 19.78 15.52
CA ALA A 128 -21.43 20.12 15.26
C ALA A 128 -20.48 19.43 16.27
N SER A 129 -20.63 18.11 16.40
CA SER A 129 -19.96 17.25 17.36
C SER A 129 -18.72 16.63 16.71
N HIS A 130 -17.56 17.26 16.92
CA HIS A 130 -16.33 16.93 16.21
C HIS A 130 -15.93 15.46 16.38
N LEU A 131 -15.90 14.93 17.61
CA LEU A 131 -15.36 13.59 17.87
C LEU A 131 -16.32 12.49 17.39
N LEU A 132 -17.64 12.66 17.58
CA LEU A 132 -18.66 11.75 17.10
C LEU A 132 -18.62 11.65 15.57
N VAL A 133 -18.57 12.79 14.87
CA VAL A 133 -18.46 12.80 13.40
C VAL A 133 -17.16 12.12 12.96
N ALA A 134 -16.03 12.41 13.63
CA ALA A 134 -14.76 11.75 13.34
C ALA A 134 -14.83 10.22 13.52
N SER A 135 -15.47 9.73 14.59
CA SER A 135 -15.67 8.29 14.83
C SER A 135 -16.57 7.64 13.78
N CYS A 136 -17.65 8.32 13.36
CA CYS A 136 -18.52 7.85 12.27
C CYS A 136 -17.76 7.77 10.94
N LEU A 137 -17.02 8.83 10.58
CA LEU A 137 -16.16 8.83 9.40
C LEU A 137 -15.14 7.70 9.46
N GLN A 138 -14.51 7.47 10.61
CA GLN A 138 -13.55 6.38 10.76
C GLN A 138 -14.18 5.01 10.46
N ALA A 139 -15.43 4.77 10.90
CA ALA A 139 -16.15 3.56 10.59
C ALA A 139 -16.41 3.42 9.06
N PHE A 140 -16.84 4.49 8.39
CA PHE A 140 -17.04 4.49 6.94
C PHE A 140 -15.73 4.27 6.17
N LEU A 141 -14.64 4.94 6.57
CA LEU A 141 -13.35 4.84 5.91
C LEU A 141 -12.74 3.43 6.01
N ARG A 142 -13.01 2.71 7.10
CA ARG A 142 -12.54 1.32 7.30
C ARG A 142 -13.20 0.32 6.35
N GLU A 143 -14.39 0.64 5.82
CA GLU A 143 -15.15 -0.24 4.92
C GLU A 143 -15.04 0.15 3.44
N LEU A 144 -14.20 1.13 3.11
CA LEU A 144 -13.94 1.48 1.72
C LEU A 144 -13.44 0.27 0.90
N PRO A 145 -13.86 0.15 -0.37
CA PRO A 145 -14.72 1.08 -1.12
C PRO A 145 -16.23 0.88 -0.89
N LYS A 146 -16.65 -0.13 -0.11
CA LYS A 146 -18.06 -0.52 0.01
C LYS A 146 -18.94 0.60 0.56
N SER A 147 -18.45 1.41 1.48
CA SER A 147 -19.20 2.53 2.03
C SER A 147 -19.56 3.59 0.99
N LEU A 148 -18.75 3.78 -0.06
CA LEU A 148 -19.09 4.69 -1.17
C LEU A 148 -20.21 4.14 -2.07
N ALA A 149 -20.54 2.85 -1.98
CA ALA A 149 -21.69 2.29 -2.68
C ALA A 149 -23.02 2.52 -1.92
N ASN A 150 -22.96 2.89 -0.64
CA ASN A 150 -24.15 3.27 0.12
C ASN A 150 -24.58 4.70 -0.30
N PRO A 151 -25.82 4.91 -0.77
CA PRO A 151 -26.26 6.18 -1.34
C PRO A 151 -26.28 7.33 -0.32
N ASP A 152 -26.54 7.06 0.96
CA ASP A 152 -26.62 8.11 1.98
C ASP A 152 -25.22 8.53 2.43
N ILE A 153 -24.30 7.58 2.57
CA ILE A 153 -22.88 7.86 2.85
C ILE A 153 -22.27 8.59 1.65
N ALA A 154 -22.52 8.12 0.43
CA ALA A 154 -22.04 8.78 -0.78
C ALA A 154 -22.59 10.21 -0.90
N ARG A 155 -23.87 10.44 -0.57
CA ARG A 155 -24.48 11.77 -0.56
C ARG A 155 -23.75 12.69 0.43
N LEU A 156 -23.52 12.23 1.66
CA LEU A 156 -22.79 13.00 2.67
C LEU A 156 -21.37 13.35 2.21
N LEU A 157 -20.63 12.39 1.64
CA LEU A 157 -19.24 12.58 1.27
C LEU A 157 -19.04 13.30 -0.07
N CYS A 158 -19.99 13.24 -1.00
CA CYS A 158 -19.77 13.78 -2.35
C CYS A 158 -20.46 15.13 -2.58
N SER A 159 -21.58 15.40 -1.88
CA SER A 159 -22.36 16.62 -2.11
C SER A 159 -21.68 17.87 -1.54
N PRO A 160 -21.91 19.05 -2.14
CA PRO A 160 -21.46 20.32 -1.57
C PRO A 160 -22.03 20.55 -0.17
N GLU A 161 -23.32 20.22 0.03
CA GLU A 161 -24.01 20.38 1.31
C GLU A 161 -23.42 19.47 2.38
N GLY A 162 -23.14 18.21 2.04
CA GLY A 162 -22.51 17.26 2.94
C GLY A 162 -21.09 17.69 3.33
N ARG A 163 -20.31 18.24 2.39
CA ARG A 163 -19.00 18.84 2.68
C ARG A 163 -19.10 20.01 3.63
N GLU A 164 -20.07 20.91 3.45
CA GLU A 164 -20.31 22.04 4.34
C GLU A 164 -20.69 21.58 5.76
N CYS A 165 -21.58 20.58 5.89
CA CYS A 165 -21.91 19.99 7.20
C CYS A 165 -20.66 19.39 7.89
N LEU A 166 -19.81 18.70 7.13
CA LEU A 166 -18.55 18.16 7.64
C LEU A 166 -17.58 19.26 8.06
N ASP A 167 -17.54 20.37 7.33
CA ASP A 167 -16.69 21.54 7.63
C ASP A 167 -17.14 22.23 8.92
N ILE A 168 -18.45 22.42 9.11
CA ILE A 168 -19.04 22.95 10.35
C ILE A 168 -18.65 22.08 11.56
N ALA A 169 -18.65 20.76 11.38
CA ALA A 169 -18.21 19.82 12.42
C ALA A 169 -16.67 19.69 12.55
N GLY A 170 -15.88 20.43 11.76
CA GLY A 170 -14.42 20.43 11.79
C GLY A 170 -13.76 19.19 11.19
N ASN A 171 -14.48 18.45 10.34
CA ASN A 171 -14.07 17.15 9.79
C ASN A 171 -13.89 17.16 8.26
N ALA A 172 -14.15 18.27 7.56
CA ALA A 172 -13.78 18.43 6.15
C ALA A 172 -12.30 18.81 6.03
N SER A 173 -11.53 18.10 5.20
CA SER A 173 -10.12 18.42 4.98
C SER A 173 -9.63 17.93 3.62
N PHE A 174 -8.58 18.55 3.10
CA PHE A 174 -7.90 18.09 1.89
C PHE A 174 -7.50 16.60 2.01
N ALA A 175 -6.98 16.18 3.16
CA ALA A 175 -6.53 14.81 3.39
C ALA A 175 -7.67 13.79 3.28
N LEU A 176 -8.86 14.11 3.80
CA LEU A 176 -10.04 13.27 3.68
C LEU A 176 -10.42 13.09 2.21
N TYR A 177 -10.60 14.20 1.48
CA TYR A 177 -11.01 14.16 0.09
C TYR A 177 -9.94 13.59 -0.84
N TYR A 178 -8.67 13.73 -0.50
CA TYR A 178 -7.57 13.16 -1.26
C TYR A 178 -7.63 11.63 -1.17
N PHE A 179 -7.82 11.10 0.04
CA PHE A 179 -7.96 9.67 0.26
C PHE A 179 -9.22 9.10 -0.41
N LEU A 180 -10.38 9.77 -0.26
CA LEU A 180 -11.62 9.36 -0.90
C LEU A 180 -11.53 9.37 -2.43
N SER A 181 -10.98 10.44 -3.01
CA SER A 181 -10.78 10.57 -4.45
C SER A 181 -9.82 9.49 -4.97
N TYR A 182 -8.73 9.21 -4.25
CA TYR A 182 -7.81 8.13 -4.60
C TYR A 182 -8.52 6.77 -4.65
N VAL A 183 -9.31 6.44 -3.62
CA VAL A 183 -10.11 5.20 -3.60
C VAL A 183 -11.11 5.17 -4.76
N ALA A 184 -11.81 6.27 -5.03
CA ALA A 184 -12.79 6.34 -6.11
C ALA A 184 -12.15 6.17 -7.50
N MET A 185 -10.99 6.81 -7.75
CA MET A 185 -10.23 6.66 -8.99
C MET A 185 -9.76 5.22 -9.23
N GLU A 186 -9.33 4.51 -8.17
CA GLU A 186 -8.92 3.10 -8.25
C GLU A 186 -10.11 2.16 -8.49
N GLN A 187 -11.32 2.51 -8.05
CA GLN A 187 -12.52 1.72 -8.29
C GLN A 187 -13.13 1.94 -9.66
N ASP A 188 -13.44 3.20 -9.99
CA ASP A 188 -13.99 3.60 -11.27
C ASP A 188 -13.63 5.04 -11.57
N LEU A 189 -12.54 5.19 -12.34
CA LEU A 189 -12.05 6.46 -12.82
C LEU A 189 -13.11 7.28 -13.59
N LYS A 190 -14.11 6.64 -14.21
CA LYS A 190 -15.10 7.32 -15.06
C LYS A 190 -16.39 7.67 -14.33
N SER A 191 -16.53 7.28 -13.07
CA SER A 191 -17.76 7.49 -12.31
C SER A 191 -18.01 8.97 -11.98
N ASN A 192 -19.28 9.34 -11.81
CA ASN A 192 -19.65 10.66 -11.31
C ASN A 192 -19.17 10.87 -9.86
N THR A 193 -19.16 9.82 -9.04
CA THR A 193 -18.64 9.86 -7.67
C THR A 193 -17.19 10.34 -7.64
N THR A 194 -16.34 9.83 -8.55
CA THR A 194 -14.94 10.25 -8.66
C THR A 194 -14.82 11.74 -8.99
N VAL A 195 -15.63 12.25 -9.91
CA VAL A 195 -15.64 13.69 -10.24
C VAL A 195 -16.05 14.52 -9.02
N MET A 196 -17.17 14.18 -8.39
CA MET A 196 -17.69 14.93 -7.23
C MET A 196 -16.67 14.98 -6.08
N LEU A 197 -16.01 13.87 -5.78
CA LEU A 197 -14.97 13.83 -4.74
C LEU A 197 -13.75 14.69 -5.08
N LEU A 198 -13.35 14.74 -6.36
CA LEU A 198 -12.25 15.60 -6.81
C LEU A 198 -12.62 17.09 -6.81
N GLU A 199 -13.88 17.43 -7.08
CA GLU A 199 -14.39 18.79 -6.89
C GLU A 199 -14.31 19.21 -5.43
N ARG A 200 -14.76 18.34 -4.50
CA ARG A 200 -14.62 18.57 -3.05
C ARG A 200 -13.15 18.66 -2.63
N LEU A 201 -12.26 17.86 -3.22
CA LEU A 201 -10.82 17.94 -3.00
C LEU A 201 -10.26 19.32 -3.39
N ASN A 202 -10.67 19.83 -4.55
CA ASN A 202 -10.26 21.15 -5.04
C ASN A 202 -10.79 22.28 -4.13
N GLU A 203 -12.02 22.15 -3.62
CA GLU A 203 -12.60 23.12 -2.67
C GLU A 203 -11.92 23.13 -1.30
N CYS A 204 -11.36 21.98 -0.88
CA CYS A 204 -10.59 21.86 0.34
C CYS A 204 -9.08 22.17 0.15
N ALA A 205 -8.65 22.59 -1.05
CA ALA A 205 -7.26 22.93 -1.31
C ALA A 205 -6.91 24.31 -0.76
N GLU A 206 -5.95 24.35 0.16
CA GLU A 206 -5.42 25.59 0.77
C GLU A 206 -4.04 25.96 0.20
N LEU A 207 -3.25 24.97 -0.22
CA LEU A 207 -1.90 25.16 -0.74
C LEU A 207 -1.87 25.12 -2.28
N PRO A 208 -0.96 25.84 -2.95
CA PRO A 208 -0.88 25.84 -4.41
C PRO A 208 -0.76 24.43 -5.02
N TRP A 209 0.10 23.57 -4.46
CA TRP A 209 0.29 22.20 -4.95
C TRP A 209 -0.96 21.32 -4.78
N GLN A 210 -1.82 21.61 -3.79
CA GLN A 210 -3.08 20.89 -3.59
C GLN A 210 -4.05 21.19 -4.72
N LYS A 211 -4.15 22.47 -5.11
CA LYS A 211 -4.98 22.93 -6.21
C LYS A 211 -4.46 22.40 -7.56
N GLN A 212 -3.15 22.46 -7.79
CA GLN A 212 -2.48 21.86 -8.95
C GLN A 212 -2.87 20.37 -9.11
N LEU A 213 -2.78 19.61 -8.02
CA LEU A 213 -3.08 18.18 -8.01
C LEU A 213 -4.56 17.91 -8.30
N ALA A 214 -5.47 18.61 -7.65
CA ALA A 214 -6.90 18.41 -7.82
C ALA A 214 -7.35 18.72 -9.26
N LEU A 215 -6.91 19.86 -9.82
CA LEU A 215 -7.20 20.24 -11.21
C LEU A 215 -6.62 19.24 -12.22
N HIS A 216 -5.38 18.79 -12.01
CA HIS A 216 -4.76 17.78 -12.85
C HIS A 216 -5.54 16.45 -12.84
N GLN A 217 -5.96 16.00 -11.65
CA GLN A 217 -6.74 14.77 -11.50
C GLN A 217 -8.12 14.88 -12.15
N LEU A 218 -8.80 16.03 -12.03
CA LEU A 218 -10.04 16.31 -12.76
C LEU A 218 -9.83 16.19 -14.28
N GLY A 219 -8.78 16.82 -14.82
CA GLY A 219 -8.43 16.69 -16.23
C GLY A 219 -8.18 15.24 -16.66
N CYS A 220 -7.52 14.43 -15.82
CA CYS A 220 -7.30 13.01 -16.08
C CYS A 220 -8.61 12.21 -16.12
N VAL A 221 -9.55 12.50 -15.21
CA VAL A 221 -10.87 11.86 -15.17
C VAL A 221 -11.69 12.22 -16.41
N MET A 222 -11.77 13.49 -16.78
CA MET A 222 -12.49 13.92 -17.99
C MET A 222 -11.90 13.30 -19.25
N LEU A 223 -10.56 13.24 -19.34
CA LEU A 223 -9.87 12.57 -20.44
C LEU A 223 -10.25 11.09 -20.55
N ALA A 224 -10.37 10.38 -19.42
CA ALA A 224 -10.76 8.97 -19.37
C ALA A 224 -12.24 8.75 -19.71
N ARG A 225 -13.11 9.70 -19.35
CA ARG A 225 -14.54 9.73 -19.72
C ARG A 225 -14.75 10.00 -21.21
N GLY A 226 -13.76 10.56 -21.90
CA GLY A 226 -13.88 10.96 -23.30
C GLY A 226 -14.39 12.39 -23.49
N GLU A 227 -14.51 13.15 -22.39
CA GLU A 227 -14.92 14.55 -22.34
C GLU A 227 -13.67 15.41 -22.61
N PHE A 228 -13.20 15.39 -23.86
CA PHE A 228 -11.88 15.95 -24.22
C PHE A 228 -11.81 17.48 -24.17
N GLU A 229 -12.95 18.16 -24.29
CA GLU A 229 -13.00 19.64 -24.18
C GLU A 229 -12.83 20.04 -22.72
N ASP A 230 -13.66 19.50 -21.83
CA ASP A 230 -13.55 19.70 -20.38
C ASP A 230 -12.17 19.27 -19.85
N ALA A 231 -11.64 18.13 -20.32
CA ALA A 231 -10.30 17.68 -19.96
C ALA A 231 -9.24 18.72 -20.31
N GLN A 232 -9.32 19.32 -21.50
CA GLN A 232 -8.39 20.36 -21.91
C GLN A 232 -8.49 21.58 -20.99
N GLU A 233 -9.71 22.03 -20.66
CA GLU A 233 -9.94 23.18 -19.77
C GLU A 233 -9.35 22.94 -18.37
N TRP A 234 -9.56 21.76 -17.79
CA TRP A 234 -8.99 21.40 -16.49
C TRP A 234 -7.46 21.32 -16.51
N PHE A 235 -6.86 20.80 -17.59
CA PHE A 235 -5.40 20.80 -17.72
C PHE A 235 -4.85 22.21 -17.89
N GLU A 236 -5.50 23.07 -18.69
CA GLU A 236 -5.12 24.47 -18.84
C GLU A 236 -5.22 25.23 -17.50
N ALA A 237 -6.26 24.95 -16.71
CA ALA A 237 -6.39 25.48 -15.35
C ALA A 237 -5.26 25.00 -14.43
N ALA A 238 -4.88 23.73 -14.50
CA ALA A 238 -3.74 23.22 -13.73
C ALA A 238 -2.40 23.86 -14.16
N VAL A 239 -2.21 24.08 -15.46
CA VAL A 239 -1.04 24.78 -16.01
C VAL A 239 -1.00 26.24 -15.55
N ALA A 240 -2.15 26.91 -15.47
CA ALA A 240 -2.25 28.27 -14.94
C ALA A 240 -1.87 28.36 -13.45
N GLU A 241 -1.96 27.25 -12.71
CA GLU A 241 -1.47 27.09 -11.34
C GLU A 241 -0.01 26.58 -11.31
N ASP A 242 0.75 26.70 -12.39
CA ASP A 242 2.16 26.26 -12.56
C ASP A 242 2.39 24.73 -12.54
N HIS A 243 1.35 23.92 -12.77
CA HIS A 243 1.51 22.46 -12.90
C HIS A 243 1.94 22.05 -14.33
N VAL A 244 3.22 22.25 -14.66
CA VAL A 244 3.78 22.05 -16.01
C VAL A 244 3.48 20.66 -16.61
N TYR A 245 3.46 19.61 -15.78
CA TYR A 245 3.15 18.26 -16.24
C TYR A 245 1.76 18.13 -16.89
N SER A 246 0.82 19.05 -16.59
CA SER A 246 -0.50 19.08 -17.22
C SER A 246 -0.50 19.46 -18.70
N LEU A 247 0.59 20.03 -19.23
CA LEU A 247 0.77 20.21 -20.67
C LEU A 247 0.73 18.88 -21.44
N ALA A 248 1.16 17.78 -20.81
CA ALA A 248 1.00 16.44 -21.39
C ALA A 248 -0.49 16.05 -21.50
N GLY A 249 -1.27 16.35 -20.46
CA GLY A 249 -2.72 16.15 -20.46
C GLY A 249 -3.42 16.98 -21.53
N GLU A 250 -3.05 18.25 -21.65
CA GLU A 250 -3.54 19.16 -22.69
C GLU A 250 -3.20 18.65 -24.10
N ALA A 251 -1.96 18.17 -24.32
CA ALA A 251 -1.54 17.57 -25.58
C ALA A 251 -2.38 16.32 -25.91
N ARG A 252 -2.66 15.46 -24.93
CA ARG A 252 -3.51 14.27 -25.11
C ARG A 252 -4.94 14.65 -25.48
N ALA A 253 -5.52 15.62 -24.78
CA ALA A 253 -6.87 16.12 -25.07
C ALA A 253 -6.95 16.70 -26.50
N LYS A 254 -5.99 17.55 -26.88
CA LYS A 254 -5.87 18.09 -28.25
C LYS A 254 -5.73 16.99 -29.30
N TYR A 255 -4.89 15.98 -29.05
CA TYR A 255 -4.72 14.85 -29.96
C TYR A 255 -6.01 14.05 -30.13
N LYS A 256 -6.73 13.76 -29.03
CA LYS A 256 -8.02 13.04 -29.06
C LYS A 256 -9.12 13.80 -29.80
N ARG A 257 -9.06 15.14 -29.81
CA ARG A 257 -9.92 16.02 -30.63
C ARG A 257 -9.51 16.09 -32.11
N GLY A 258 -8.44 15.39 -32.51
CA GLY A 258 -7.92 15.37 -33.89
C GLY A 258 -6.83 16.40 -34.18
N HIS A 259 -6.43 17.22 -33.20
CA HIS A 259 -5.43 18.28 -33.37
C HIS A 259 -3.98 17.75 -33.19
N LYS A 260 -3.59 16.75 -33.98
CA LYS A 260 -2.29 16.06 -33.85
C LYS A 260 -1.09 17.00 -33.94
N TYR A 261 -1.09 17.93 -34.91
CA TYR A 261 0.01 18.88 -35.07
C TYR A 261 0.14 19.83 -33.87
N ALA A 262 -0.98 20.28 -33.30
CA ALA A 262 -0.97 21.14 -32.12
C ALA A 262 -0.41 20.41 -30.90
N ALA A 263 -0.81 19.15 -30.69
CA ALA A 263 -0.28 18.31 -29.62
C ALA A 263 1.24 18.07 -29.76
N TYR A 264 1.70 17.75 -30.98
CA TYR A 264 3.14 17.60 -31.25
C TYR A 264 3.91 18.90 -31.00
N LYS A 265 3.42 20.04 -31.52
CA LYS A 265 4.07 21.34 -31.35
C LYS A 265 4.20 21.72 -29.88
N LEU A 266 3.17 21.46 -29.07
CA LEU A 266 3.17 21.70 -27.64
C LEU A 266 4.23 20.84 -26.94
N MET A 267 4.25 19.53 -27.18
CA MET A 267 5.26 18.69 -26.53
C MET A 267 6.67 18.93 -27.05
N ASN A 268 6.81 19.40 -28.28
CA ASN A 268 8.11 19.79 -28.80
C ASN A 268 8.65 21.07 -28.14
N SER A 269 7.79 22.04 -27.78
CA SER A 269 8.24 23.19 -26.99
C SER A 269 8.66 22.77 -25.60
N VAL A 270 7.88 21.89 -24.94
CA VAL A 270 8.24 21.34 -23.62
C VAL A 270 9.61 20.67 -23.66
N VAL A 271 9.88 19.79 -24.63
CA VAL A 271 11.20 19.16 -24.76
C VAL A 271 12.31 20.18 -25.04
N GLY A 272 12.02 21.29 -25.72
CA GLY A 272 13.02 22.32 -26.06
C GLY A 272 13.26 23.38 -24.97
N GLU A 273 12.35 23.54 -24.01
CA GLU A 273 12.45 24.55 -22.94
C GLU A 273 13.40 24.13 -21.81
N TYR A 274 13.62 22.82 -21.62
CA TYR A 274 14.50 22.28 -20.59
C TYR A 274 15.89 21.94 -21.14
N GLU A 275 16.94 22.32 -20.39
CA GLU A 275 18.31 21.96 -20.71
C GLU A 275 18.54 20.43 -20.62
N GLU A 276 17.89 19.79 -19.64
CA GLU A 276 17.90 18.34 -19.44
C GLU A 276 16.46 17.81 -19.44
N PRO A 277 15.89 17.50 -20.63
CA PRO A 277 14.53 16.97 -20.72
C PRO A 277 14.44 15.57 -20.10
N ALA A 278 13.36 15.32 -19.36
CA ALA A 278 13.12 14.01 -18.74
C ALA A 278 12.57 12.99 -19.76
N GLY A 279 12.76 11.69 -19.49
CA GLY A 279 12.32 10.60 -20.37
C GLY A 279 10.82 10.64 -20.72
N TRP A 280 9.98 11.12 -19.79
CA TRP A 280 8.52 11.19 -20.00
C TRP A 280 8.16 12.19 -21.09
N MET A 281 8.95 13.26 -21.26
CA MET A 281 8.70 14.29 -22.27
C MET A 281 8.88 13.71 -23.67
N TYR A 282 9.93 12.91 -23.88
CA TYR A 282 10.16 12.18 -25.12
C TYR A 282 9.08 11.12 -25.35
N GLN A 283 8.73 10.34 -24.32
CA GLN A 283 7.66 9.35 -24.42
C GLN A 283 6.34 10.00 -24.87
N GLU A 284 6.00 11.14 -24.29
CA GLU A 284 4.77 11.86 -24.60
C GLU A 284 4.81 12.42 -26.04
N ARG A 285 5.93 13.05 -26.45
CA ARG A 285 6.10 13.52 -27.84
C ARG A 285 6.01 12.37 -28.86
N ALA A 286 6.51 11.19 -28.51
CA ALA A 286 6.45 9.98 -29.33
C ALA A 286 5.01 9.54 -29.67
N LEU A 287 4.01 9.94 -28.88
CA LEU A 287 2.60 9.69 -29.18
C LEU A 287 2.11 10.46 -30.40
N TYR A 288 2.77 11.57 -30.74
CA TYR A 288 2.31 12.54 -31.74
C TYR A 288 3.17 12.56 -33.01
N CYS A 289 4.31 11.86 -33.05
CA CYS A 289 5.15 11.70 -34.24
C CYS A 289 5.08 10.27 -34.82
N VAL A 290 5.80 10.02 -35.93
CA VAL A 290 5.81 8.72 -36.63
C VAL A 290 7.21 8.39 -37.15
N GLY A 291 7.42 7.13 -37.54
CA GLY A 291 8.66 6.70 -38.20
C GLY A 291 9.89 6.88 -37.34
N LYS A 292 10.97 7.42 -37.93
CA LYS A 292 12.29 7.54 -37.29
C LYS A 292 12.29 8.47 -36.07
N GLU A 293 11.54 9.57 -36.13
CA GLU A 293 11.43 10.51 -35.01
C GLU A 293 10.81 9.82 -33.79
N LYS A 294 9.77 9.03 -34.00
CA LYS A 294 9.15 8.24 -32.92
C LYS A 294 10.14 7.27 -32.30
N GLN A 295 10.89 6.54 -33.13
CA GLN A 295 11.90 5.61 -32.61
C GLN A 295 13.01 6.31 -31.83
N ALA A 296 13.45 7.48 -32.29
CA ALA A 296 14.43 8.30 -31.56
C ALA A 296 13.87 8.76 -30.20
N ASP A 297 12.63 9.27 -30.17
CA ASP A 297 11.98 9.68 -28.92
C ASP A 297 11.83 8.51 -27.93
N LEU A 298 11.40 7.33 -28.41
CA LEU A 298 11.28 6.13 -27.56
C LEU A 298 12.63 5.64 -27.05
N GLN A 299 13.70 5.76 -27.85
CA GLN A 299 15.04 5.43 -27.43
C GLN A 299 15.50 6.38 -26.32
N SER A 300 15.43 7.69 -26.54
CA SER A 300 15.77 8.71 -25.55
C SER A 300 14.94 8.57 -24.27
N ALA A 301 13.65 8.24 -24.38
CA ALA A 301 12.80 7.98 -23.24
C ALA A 301 13.37 6.87 -22.35
N THR A 302 13.77 5.73 -22.92
CA THR A 302 14.32 4.60 -22.15
C THR A 302 15.76 4.79 -21.69
N GLU A 303 16.55 5.62 -22.37
CA GLU A 303 17.89 6.00 -21.93
C GLU A 303 17.85 6.88 -20.68
N LEU A 304 16.86 7.78 -20.60
CA LEU A 304 16.67 8.69 -19.48
C LEU A 304 15.87 8.07 -18.33
N ASP A 305 14.83 7.30 -18.66
CA ASP A 305 14.03 6.55 -17.68
C ASP A 305 13.68 5.14 -18.21
N PRO A 306 14.46 4.11 -17.82
CA PRO A 306 14.21 2.74 -18.25
C PRO A 306 12.96 2.13 -17.59
N THR A 307 12.36 2.77 -16.58
CA THR A 307 11.16 2.23 -15.92
C THR A 307 9.87 2.48 -16.71
N MET A 308 9.95 3.27 -17.78
CA MET A 308 8.84 3.56 -18.70
C MET A 308 8.46 2.34 -19.52
N THR A 309 7.25 1.81 -19.34
CA THR A 309 6.81 0.57 -20.02
C THR A 309 6.39 0.79 -21.47
N PHE A 310 5.83 1.96 -21.79
CA PHE A 310 5.28 2.24 -23.12
C PHE A 310 6.31 2.10 -24.27
N PRO A 311 7.54 2.63 -24.16
CA PRO A 311 8.55 2.44 -25.20
C PRO A 311 8.87 0.97 -25.51
N TYR A 312 9.04 0.13 -24.49
CA TYR A 312 9.28 -1.31 -24.69
C TYR A 312 8.09 -1.98 -25.37
N LYS A 313 6.86 -1.69 -24.93
CA LYS A 313 5.65 -2.22 -25.54
C LYS A 313 5.54 -1.83 -27.01
N TYR A 314 5.76 -0.56 -27.33
CA TYR A 314 5.70 -0.07 -28.70
C TYR A 314 6.77 -0.71 -29.58
N ARG A 315 8.04 -0.72 -29.14
CA ARG A 315 9.13 -1.35 -29.89
C ARG A 315 8.89 -2.84 -30.09
N ALA A 316 8.39 -3.54 -29.07
CA ALA A 316 8.09 -4.96 -29.17
C ALA A 316 6.95 -5.26 -30.17
N CYS A 317 5.86 -4.48 -30.16
CA CYS A 317 4.81 -4.60 -31.17
C CYS A 317 5.34 -4.32 -32.58
N ALA A 318 6.16 -3.26 -32.75
CA ALA A 318 6.76 -2.94 -34.05
C ALA A 318 7.68 -4.08 -34.56
N LEU A 319 8.44 -4.73 -33.67
CA LEU A 319 9.25 -5.90 -34.02
C LEU A 319 8.39 -7.10 -34.44
N LEU A 320 7.24 -7.32 -33.78
CA LEU A 320 6.31 -8.36 -34.18
C LEU A 320 5.69 -8.08 -35.55
N GLU A 321 5.32 -6.83 -35.85
CA GLU A 321 4.84 -6.40 -37.17
C GLU A 321 5.89 -6.63 -38.28
N GLU A 322 7.18 -6.64 -37.92
CA GLU A 322 8.30 -7.00 -38.80
C GLU A 322 8.63 -8.51 -38.84
N ASP A 323 7.76 -9.37 -38.29
CA ASP A 323 7.93 -10.83 -38.19
C ASP A 323 9.16 -11.27 -37.35
N LYS A 324 9.58 -10.42 -36.40
CA LYS A 324 10.71 -10.69 -35.47
C LYS A 324 10.21 -11.03 -34.08
N ALA A 325 9.40 -12.09 -33.96
CA ALA A 325 8.75 -12.48 -32.72
C ALA A 325 9.73 -12.74 -31.55
N ALA A 326 10.85 -13.43 -31.80
CA ALA A 326 11.88 -13.66 -30.78
C ALA A 326 12.49 -12.35 -30.26
N SER A 327 12.72 -11.37 -31.14
CA SER A 327 13.21 -10.04 -30.75
C SER A 327 12.14 -9.24 -30.00
N ALA A 328 10.85 -9.38 -30.36
CA ALA A 328 9.75 -8.75 -29.64
C ALA A 328 9.66 -9.27 -28.19
N ILE A 329 9.75 -10.59 -28.01
CA ILE A 329 9.77 -11.22 -26.67
C ILE A 329 11.00 -10.77 -25.87
N ALA A 330 12.17 -10.72 -26.50
CA ALA A 330 13.38 -10.22 -25.85
C ALA A 330 13.24 -8.74 -25.44
N GLU A 331 12.63 -7.91 -26.29
CA GLU A 331 12.42 -6.49 -26.03
C GLU A 331 11.49 -6.24 -24.83
N ILE A 332 10.34 -6.91 -24.77
CA ILE A 332 9.41 -6.77 -23.63
C ILE A 332 9.95 -7.43 -22.35
N SER A 333 10.76 -8.48 -22.48
CA SER A 333 11.37 -9.16 -21.33
C SER A 333 12.41 -8.30 -20.62
N LYS A 334 13.00 -7.28 -21.29
CA LYS A 334 13.90 -6.32 -20.64
C LYS A 334 13.22 -5.64 -19.46
N VAL A 335 12.05 -5.02 -19.68
CA VAL A 335 11.34 -4.28 -18.62
C VAL A 335 10.77 -5.22 -17.57
N ILE A 336 10.26 -6.40 -17.97
CA ILE A 336 9.76 -7.41 -17.02
C ILE A 336 10.85 -7.88 -16.06
N GLY A 337 12.12 -7.91 -16.49
CA GLY A 337 13.26 -8.35 -15.68
C GLY A 337 13.50 -7.54 -14.41
N PHE A 338 13.09 -6.27 -14.38
CA PHE A 338 13.28 -5.37 -13.21
C PHE A 338 12.00 -4.65 -12.76
N LYS A 339 10.95 -4.66 -13.58
CA LYS A 339 9.65 -4.06 -13.29
C LYS A 339 8.53 -4.98 -13.78
N MET A 340 7.93 -5.69 -12.83
CA MET A 340 6.76 -6.53 -13.08
C MET A 340 5.51 -5.67 -13.30
N ALA A 341 5.15 -5.45 -14.56
CA ALA A 341 3.93 -4.76 -14.96
C ALA A 341 2.96 -5.75 -15.65
N THR A 342 1.70 -5.75 -15.24
CA THR A 342 0.67 -6.69 -15.73
C THR A 342 0.43 -6.54 -17.23
N ASP A 343 0.44 -5.32 -17.76
CA ASP A 343 0.27 -5.03 -19.19
C ASP A 343 1.47 -5.47 -20.04
N CYS A 344 2.68 -5.44 -19.49
CA CYS A 344 3.87 -6.01 -20.14
C CYS A 344 3.83 -7.55 -20.16
N LEU A 345 3.42 -8.18 -19.06
CA LEU A 345 3.23 -9.63 -18.99
C LEU A 345 2.13 -10.09 -19.95
N GLU A 346 1.02 -9.37 -20.03
CA GLU A 346 -0.06 -9.66 -20.98
C GLU A 346 0.45 -9.61 -22.43
N LEU A 347 1.23 -8.58 -22.76
CA LEU A 347 1.81 -8.44 -24.09
C LEU A 347 2.77 -9.58 -24.42
N ARG A 348 3.60 -10.01 -23.45
CA ARG A 348 4.50 -11.15 -23.64
C ARG A 348 3.73 -12.47 -23.76
N ALA A 349 2.69 -12.68 -22.95
CA ALA A 349 1.79 -13.83 -23.06
C ALA A 349 1.12 -13.87 -24.44
N TRP A 350 0.72 -12.72 -25.00
CA TRP A 350 0.16 -12.65 -26.34
C TRP A 350 1.18 -13.05 -27.43
N PHE A 351 2.44 -12.65 -27.28
CA PHE A 351 3.50 -13.09 -28.19
C PHE A 351 3.76 -14.60 -28.10
N TYR A 352 3.80 -15.16 -26.89
CA TYR A 352 3.90 -16.61 -26.71
C TYR A 352 2.72 -17.35 -27.32
N LEU A 353 1.50 -16.83 -27.15
CA LEU A 353 0.30 -17.40 -27.76
C LEU A 353 0.37 -17.39 -29.28
N ALA A 354 0.87 -16.30 -29.88
CA ALA A 354 1.08 -16.21 -31.32
C ALA A 354 2.15 -17.18 -31.86
N LEU A 355 3.08 -17.60 -31.00
CA LEU A 355 4.11 -18.62 -31.30
C LEU A 355 3.70 -20.04 -30.90
N GLU A 356 2.47 -20.25 -30.42
CA GLU A 356 1.97 -21.53 -29.89
C GLU A 356 2.76 -22.07 -28.68
N GLU A 357 3.46 -21.18 -27.95
CA GLU A 357 4.17 -21.47 -26.71
C GLU A 357 3.19 -21.40 -25.52
N TYR A 358 2.27 -22.37 -25.46
CA TYR A 358 1.13 -22.35 -24.52
C TYR A 358 1.55 -22.42 -23.04
N GLU A 359 2.62 -23.15 -22.73
CA GLU A 359 3.16 -23.24 -21.36
C GLU A 359 3.61 -21.89 -20.83
N LEU A 360 4.38 -21.14 -21.63
CA LEU A 360 4.87 -19.82 -21.27
C LEU A 360 3.74 -18.78 -21.24
N THR A 361 2.74 -18.95 -22.11
CA THR A 361 1.50 -18.15 -22.07
C THR A 361 0.80 -18.33 -20.72
N VAL A 362 0.50 -19.57 -20.32
CA VAL A 362 -0.16 -19.85 -19.04
C VAL A 362 0.67 -19.40 -17.85
N GLN A 363 2.00 -19.53 -17.91
CA GLN A 363 2.90 -19.03 -16.88
C GLN A 363 2.71 -17.52 -16.64
N ASP A 364 2.77 -16.71 -17.70
CA ASP A 364 2.61 -15.26 -17.59
C ASP A 364 1.19 -14.87 -17.15
N VAL A 365 0.16 -15.55 -17.65
CA VAL A 365 -1.23 -15.31 -17.23
C VAL A 365 -1.42 -15.60 -15.74
N ARG A 366 -0.85 -16.70 -15.23
CA ARG A 366 -0.90 -17.00 -13.80
C ARG A 366 -0.14 -15.96 -12.98
N ALA A 367 1.03 -15.51 -13.44
CA ALA A 367 1.75 -14.42 -12.78
C ALA A 367 0.91 -13.13 -12.73
N ILE A 368 0.22 -12.76 -13.81
CA ILE A 368 -0.73 -11.63 -13.82
C ILE A 368 -1.80 -11.82 -12.75
N LEU A 369 -2.44 -12.99 -12.67
CA LEU A 369 -3.49 -13.26 -11.67
C LEU A 369 -2.97 -13.22 -10.22
N THR A 370 -1.67 -13.42 -9.99
CA THR A 370 -1.10 -13.20 -8.64
C THR A 370 -0.90 -11.72 -8.31
N LEU A 371 -0.58 -10.88 -9.31
CA LEU A 371 -0.43 -9.44 -9.17
C LEU A 371 -1.79 -8.73 -9.09
N ASP A 372 -2.76 -9.20 -9.85
CA ASP A 372 -4.13 -8.70 -9.88
C ASP A 372 -5.10 -9.85 -10.21
N PRO A 373 -5.76 -10.45 -9.20
CA PRO A 373 -6.74 -11.52 -9.40
C PRO A 373 -7.96 -11.09 -10.22
N SER A 374 -8.27 -9.79 -10.26
CA SER A 374 -9.38 -9.21 -11.04
C SER A 374 -8.97 -8.78 -12.44
N TYR A 375 -7.73 -9.05 -12.87
CA TYR A 375 -7.22 -8.57 -14.15
C TYR A 375 -8.03 -9.09 -15.33
N MET A 376 -8.42 -8.17 -16.20
CA MET A 376 -9.16 -8.46 -17.44
C MET A 376 -8.27 -8.23 -18.65
N MET A 377 -7.86 -9.33 -19.28
CA MET A 377 -7.05 -9.34 -20.49
C MET A 377 -7.83 -8.86 -21.73
N PHE A 378 -7.09 -8.54 -22.78
CA PHE A 378 -7.56 -8.11 -24.09
C PHE A 378 -8.47 -6.90 -24.02
N HIS A 379 -8.02 -5.87 -23.30
CA HIS A 379 -8.79 -4.64 -23.06
C HIS A 379 -10.14 -4.89 -22.38
N GLY A 380 -10.15 -5.68 -21.31
CA GLY A 380 -11.36 -5.89 -20.52
C GLY A 380 -12.29 -7.00 -21.02
N ARG A 381 -11.87 -7.80 -22.00
CA ARG A 381 -12.75 -8.75 -22.70
C ARG A 381 -12.74 -10.17 -22.15
N MET A 382 -11.66 -10.57 -21.47
CA MET A 382 -11.49 -11.94 -21.00
C MET A 382 -10.78 -11.94 -19.65
N HIS A 383 -11.31 -12.69 -18.68
CA HIS A 383 -10.60 -12.90 -17.42
C HIS A 383 -9.48 -13.93 -17.63
N GLY A 384 -8.33 -13.76 -16.96
CA GLY A 384 -7.17 -14.63 -17.16
C GLY A 384 -7.45 -16.12 -16.92
N GLU A 385 -8.33 -16.47 -15.98
CA GLU A 385 -8.71 -17.88 -15.74
C GLU A 385 -9.43 -18.51 -16.94
N GLN A 386 -10.20 -17.72 -17.69
CA GLN A 386 -10.88 -18.19 -18.90
C GLN A 386 -9.86 -18.57 -19.98
N LEU A 387 -8.78 -17.81 -20.13
CA LEU A 387 -7.72 -18.13 -21.07
C LEU A 387 -6.96 -19.40 -20.66
N ILE A 388 -6.65 -19.55 -19.36
CA ILE A 388 -6.02 -20.77 -18.84
C ILE A 388 -6.91 -21.98 -19.13
N GLU A 389 -8.23 -21.85 -19.00
CA GLU A 389 -9.17 -22.92 -19.29
C GLU A 389 -9.18 -23.33 -20.76
N LEU A 390 -9.17 -22.35 -21.68
CA LEU A 390 -9.08 -22.59 -23.12
C LEU A 390 -7.80 -23.32 -23.51
N LEU A 391 -6.69 -23.00 -22.84
CA LEU A 391 -5.37 -23.60 -23.09
C LEU A 391 -5.12 -24.90 -22.32
N ARG A 392 -6.05 -25.33 -21.46
CA ARG A 392 -5.88 -26.50 -20.59
C ARG A 392 -5.49 -27.78 -21.36
N GLY A 393 -6.05 -27.97 -22.55
CA GLY A 393 -5.75 -29.15 -23.39
C GLY A 393 -4.38 -29.13 -24.06
N GLN A 394 -3.71 -27.99 -24.09
CA GLN A 394 -2.39 -27.80 -24.73
C GLN A 394 -1.24 -27.72 -23.72
N VAL A 395 -1.55 -27.76 -22.42
CA VAL A 395 -0.63 -27.54 -21.31
C VAL A 395 -0.62 -28.75 -20.39
N GLN A 396 0.55 -29.11 -19.88
CA GLN A 396 0.73 -30.23 -18.97
C GLN A 396 -0.09 -30.03 -17.69
N GLN A 397 -0.90 -31.04 -17.37
CA GLN A 397 -1.71 -31.05 -16.16
C GLN A 397 -0.91 -31.69 -15.03
N TRP A 398 -0.44 -30.87 -14.11
CA TRP A 398 0.28 -31.30 -12.90
C TRP A 398 -0.69 -31.65 -11.78
N ASP A 399 -0.45 -32.72 -11.05
CA ASP A 399 -1.08 -32.94 -9.75
C ASP A 399 -0.42 -32.07 -8.65
N MET A 400 -0.79 -32.23 -7.38
CA MET A 400 -0.16 -31.45 -6.31
C MET A 400 1.31 -31.84 -6.08
N ALA A 401 1.68 -33.10 -6.27
CA ALA A 401 3.06 -33.57 -6.11
C ALA A 401 3.96 -33.01 -7.22
N ASP A 402 3.47 -33.05 -8.46
CA ASP A 402 4.12 -32.41 -9.62
C ASP A 402 4.32 -30.91 -9.37
N CYS A 403 3.30 -30.21 -8.85
CA CYS A 403 3.41 -28.79 -8.53
C CYS A 403 4.50 -28.52 -7.47
N TRP A 404 4.60 -29.34 -6.42
CA TRP A 404 5.67 -29.19 -5.43
C TRP A 404 7.05 -29.42 -6.02
N MET A 405 7.21 -30.41 -6.91
CA MET A 405 8.46 -30.66 -7.63
C MET A 405 8.85 -29.49 -8.54
N GLN A 406 7.90 -28.99 -9.32
CA GLN A 406 8.11 -27.84 -10.21
C GLN A 406 8.40 -26.56 -9.44
N LEU A 407 7.72 -26.35 -8.31
CA LEU A 407 8.01 -25.22 -7.42
C LEU A 407 9.45 -25.30 -6.89
N TYR A 408 9.88 -26.48 -6.45
CA TYR A 408 11.23 -26.71 -5.97
C TYR A 408 12.28 -26.42 -7.04
N ASP A 409 12.14 -27.01 -8.23
CA ASP A 409 13.13 -26.86 -9.31
C ASP A 409 13.21 -25.41 -9.82
N ARG A 410 12.07 -24.73 -10.01
CA ARG A 410 12.04 -23.32 -10.46
C ARG A 410 12.55 -22.36 -9.39
N TRP A 411 12.22 -22.60 -8.12
CA TRP A 411 12.72 -21.76 -7.02
C TRP A 411 14.23 -21.86 -6.90
N SER A 412 14.76 -23.08 -7.01
CA SER A 412 16.21 -23.35 -7.07
C SER A 412 16.85 -22.68 -8.28
N ALA A 413 16.22 -22.70 -9.46
CA ALA A 413 16.71 -22.00 -10.66
C ALA A 413 16.56 -20.46 -10.60
N VAL A 414 16.06 -19.90 -9.49
CA VAL A 414 15.78 -18.47 -9.34
C VAL A 414 14.80 -17.96 -10.41
N ASP A 415 13.91 -18.84 -10.92
CA ASP A 415 12.83 -18.49 -11.83
C ASP A 415 11.61 -18.02 -11.04
N ASP A 416 11.65 -16.76 -10.61
CA ASP A 416 10.64 -16.18 -9.72
C ASP A 416 9.24 -16.09 -10.36
N ILE A 417 9.18 -15.83 -11.68
CA ILE A 417 7.90 -15.77 -12.41
C ILE A 417 7.31 -17.17 -12.53
N GLY A 418 8.11 -18.17 -12.90
CA GLY A 418 7.64 -19.55 -12.97
C GLY A 418 7.24 -20.12 -11.62
N SER A 419 8.02 -19.86 -10.55
CA SER A 419 7.64 -20.24 -9.19
C SER A 419 6.30 -19.63 -8.78
N LEU A 420 6.08 -18.35 -9.10
CA LEU A 420 4.83 -17.65 -8.80
C LEU A 420 3.63 -18.26 -9.54
N ALA A 421 3.81 -18.63 -10.81
CA ALA A 421 2.81 -19.32 -11.60
C ALA A 421 2.44 -20.69 -11.02
N VAL A 422 3.42 -21.47 -10.55
CA VAL A 422 3.17 -22.76 -9.88
C VAL A 422 2.38 -22.56 -8.58
N VAL A 423 2.78 -21.60 -7.74
CA VAL A 423 2.06 -21.31 -6.49
C VAL A 423 0.62 -20.88 -6.76
N GLN A 424 0.38 -20.08 -7.81
CA GLN A 424 -0.97 -19.70 -8.22
C GLN A 424 -1.82 -20.93 -8.60
N GLN A 425 -1.25 -21.86 -9.37
CA GLN A 425 -1.94 -23.10 -9.76
C GLN A 425 -2.31 -23.93 -8.52
N MET A 426 -1.42 -24.04 -7.55
CA MET A 426 -1.68 -24.74 -6.29
C MET A 426 -2.79 -24.06 -5.48
N LEU A 427 -2.76 -22.72 -5.38
CA LEU A 427 -3.78 -21.93 -4.68
C LEU A 427 -5.16 -21.98 -5.36
N THR A 428 -5.21 -22.24 -6.67
CA THR A 428 -6.49 -22.47 -7.38
C THR A 428 -7.17 -23.75 -6.89
N ARG A 429 -6.38 -24.76 -6.48
CA ARG A 429 -6.90 -26.02 -5.91
C ARG A 429 -7.14 -25.93 -4.40
N GLU A 430 -6.24 -25.24 -3.70
CA GLU A 430 -6.29 -25.05 -2.25
C GLU A 430 -6.34 -23.57 -1.88
N PRO A 431 -7.47 -22.87 -2.13
CA PRO A 431 -7.59 -21.44 -1.87
C PRO A 431 -7.60 -21.12 -0.37
N GLY A 432 -7.63 -22.10 0.54
CA GLY A 432 -7.49 -21.89 1.98
C GLY A 432 -6.05 -21.92 2.47
N ASN A 433 -5.08 -22.35 1.66
CA ASN A 433 -3.74 -22.68 2.14
C ASN A 433 -2.91 -21.42 2.47
N SER A 434 -2.87 -21.08 3.76
CA SER A 434 -2.14 -19.93 4.30
C SER A 434 -0.64 -20.02 4.02
N SER A 435 -0.05 -21.22 4.11
CA SER A 435 1.38 -21.43 3.89
C SER A 435 1.80 -21.18 2.43
N LEU A 436 0.95 -21.51 1.45
CA LEU A 436 1.22 -21.21 0.04
C LEU A 436 1.12 -19.72 -0.24
N ARG A 437 0.16 -19.02 0.37
CA ARG A 437 0.07 -17.55 0.30
C ARG A 437 1.26 -16.84 0.93
N PHE A 438 1.78 -17.38 2.02
CA PHE A 438 3.02 -16.88 2.60
C PHE A 438 4.20 -17.06 1.65
N ARG A 439 4.34 -18.22 0.99
CA ARG A 439 5.38 -18.40 -0.05
C ARG A 439 5.19 -17.47 -1.24
N GLN A 440 3.95 -17.24 -1.67
CA GLN A 440 3.61 -16.25 -2.69
C GLN A 440 4.08 -14.84 -2.29
N SER A 441 3.89 -14.41 -1.03
CA SER A 441 4.37 -13.10 -0.59
C SER A 441 5.89 -12.98 -0.64
N LEU A 442 6.62 -14.04 -0.27
CA LEU A 442 8.09 -14.07 -0.36
C LEU A 442 8.60 -13.93 -1.81
N LEU A 443 7.96 -14.61 -2.78
CA LEU A 443 8.29 -14.47 -4.21
C LEU A 443 7.99 -13.07 -4.73
N LEU A 444 6.84 -12.50 -4.34
CA LEU A 444 6.45 -11.16 -4.73
C LEU A 444 7.41 -10.09 -4.17
N LEU A 445 7.94 -10.27 -2.96
CA LEU A 445 9.00 -9.41 -2.42
C LEU A 445 10.29 -9.48 -3.27
N ARG A 446 10.70 -10.69 -3.71
CA ARG A 446 11.87 -10.87 -4.59
C ARG A 446 11.70 -10.18 -5.94
N LEU A 447 10.47 -10.10 -6.45
CA LEU A 447 10.09 -9.41 -7.68
C LEU A 447 9.77 -7.91 -7.48
N ASN A 448 10.08 -7.35 -6.31
CA ASN A 448 9.80 -5.95 -5.96
C ASN A 448 8.31 -5.56 -6.06
N CYS A 449 7.41 -6.52 -5.86
CA CYS A 449 5.95 -6.35 -5.93
C CYS A 449 5.35 -6.15 -4.53
N GLN A 450 5.80 -5.13 -3.79
CA GLN A 450 5.48 -4.94 -2.36
C GLN A 450 3.98 -4.92 -2.05
N LYS A 451 3.18 -4.21 -2.86
CA LYS A 451 1.71 -4.15 -2.67
C LYS A 451 1.06 -5.54 -2.79
N ALA A 452 1.43 -6.30 -3.82
CA ALA A 452 0.91 -7.65 -4.02
C ALA A 452 1.41 -8.61 -2.93
N ALA A 453 2.67 -8.46 -2.50
CA ALA A 453 3.24 -9.25 -1.41
C ALA A 453 2.47 -9.04 -0.09
N MET A 454 2.23 -7.78 0.29
CA MET A 454 1.47 -7.43 1.50
C MET A 454 0.03 -7.92 1.41
N ARG A 455 -0.61 -7.84 0.24
CA ARG A 455 -1.94 -8.41 0.01
C ARG A 455 -1.92 -9.93 0.23
N SER A 456 -0.95 -10.64 -0.34
CA SER A 456 -0.81 -12.10 -0.18
C SER A 456 -0.58 -12.49 1.29
N LEU A 457 0.26 -11.75 2.00
CA LEU A 457 0.55 -11.97 3.42
C LEU A 457 -0.69 -11.74 4.30
N ARG A 458 -1.46 -10.68 4.03
CA ARG A 458 -2.76 -10.45 4.69
C ARG A 458 -3.76 -11.56 4.42
N TYR A 459 -3.82 -12.08 3.20
CA TYR A 459 -4.66 -13.24 2.92
C TYR A 459 -4.17 -14.50 3.64
N ALA A 460 -2.84 -14.72 3.76
CA ALA A 460 -2.30 -15.82 4.55
C ALA A 460 -2.77 -15.75 6.00
N ARG A 461 -2.70 -14.56 6.62
CA ARG A 461 -3.24 -14.29 7.96
C ARG A 461 -4.73 -14.60 8.07
N ASN A 462 -5.53 -14.08 7.15
CA ASN A 462 -6.99 -14.19 7.21
C ASN A 462 -7.49 -15.62 6.94
N SER A 463 -6.77 -16.38 6.11
CA SER A 463 -7.10 -17.79 5.81
C SER A 463 -6.48 -18.77 6.80
N SER A 464 -5.66 -18.30 7.75
CA SER A 464 -5.04 -19.14 8.76
C SER A 464 -6.07 -19.75 9.71
N VAL A 465 -6.10 -21.08 9.75
CA VAL A 465 -6.95 -21.86 10.67
C VAL A 465 -6.35 -21.86 12.07
N HIS A 466 -5.03 -21.92 12.17
CA HIS A 466 -4.32 -21.99 13.45
C HIS A 466 -3.90 -20.60 13.93
N GLU A 467 -4.05 -20.36 15.22
CA GLU A 467 -3.68 -19.09 15.85
C GLU A 467 -2.17 -18.84 15.80
N HIS A 468 -1.34 -19.88 15.99
CA HIS A 468 0.12 -19.73 15.93
C HIS A 468 0.60 -19.27 14.55
N GLU A 469 0.05 -19.83 13.46
CA GLU A 469 0.34 -19.38 12.08
C GLU A 469 -0.13 -17.93 11.84
N ARG A 470 -1.30 -17.57 12.38
CA ARG A 470 -1.83 -16.21 12.27
C ARG A 470 -0.89 -15.19 12.93
N LEU A 471 -0.39 -15.51 14.12
CA LEU A 471 0.57 -14.67 14.85
C LEU A 471 1.88 -14.50 14.07
N VAL A 472 2.38 -15.56 13.42
CA VAL A 472 3.54 -15.48 12.54
C VAL A 472 3.31 -14.49 11.40
N TYR A 473 2.16 -14.57 10.72
CA TYR A 473 1.87 -13.67 9.60
C TYR A 473 1.64 -12.23 10.06
N GLU A 474 0.99 -12.02 11.21
CA GLU A 474 0.92 -10.71 11.86
C GLU A 474 2.31 -10.15 12.16
N GLY A 475 3.19 -10.99 12.70
CA GLY A 475 4.56 -10.61 12.99
C GLY A 475 5.35 -10.20 11.74
N TRP A 476 5.20 -10.91 10.62
CA TRP A 476 5.80 -10.49 9.34
C TRP A 476 5.24 -9.18 8.82
N ILE A 477 3.91 -8.96 8.94
CA ILE A 477 3.29 -7.68 8.54
C ILE A 477 3.87 -6.53 9.37
N LEU A 478 3.99 -6.72 10.68
CA LEU A 478 4.55 -5.74 11.61
C LEU A 478 6.02 -5.47 11.31
N TYR A 479 6.82 -6.53 11.10
CA TYR A 479 8.23 -6.43 10.74
C TYR A 479 8.43 -5.65 9.44
N ASP A 480 7.71 -6.00 8.37
CA ASP A 480 7.77 -5.31 7.07
C ASP A 480 7.27 -3.85 7.17
N SER A 481 6.44 -3.55 8.17
CA SER A 481 5.94 -2.20 8.46
C SER A 481 6.82 -1.43 9.46
N GLY A 482 7.97 -1.98 9.87
CA GLY A 482 8.93 -1.33 10.78
C GLY A 482 8.66 -1.51 12.28
N HIS A 483 7.60 -2.22 12.68
CA HIS A 483 7.21 -2.44 14.08
C HIS A 483 7.87 -3.70 14.64
N ARG A 484 9.19 -3.65 14.80
CA ARG A 484 10.03 -4.83 15.12
C ARG A 484 9.76 -5.45 16.50
N ASP A 485 9.59 -4.63 17.53
CA ASP A 485 9.34 -5.14 18.89
C ASP A 485 8.00 -5.87 18.98
N GLU A 486 6.98 -5.36 18.30
CA GLU A 486 5.68 -6.03 18.19
C GLU A 486 5.79 -7.32 17.38
N ALA A 487 6.57 -7.32 16.29
CA ALA A 487 6.83 -8.53 15.52
C ALA A 487 7.54 -9.62 16.36
N LEU A 488 8.52 -9.23 17.19
CA LEU A 488 9.19 -10.12 18.13
C LEU A 488 8.21 -10.71 19.15
N ALA A 489 7.37 -9.87 19.75
CA ALA A 489 6.35 -10.32 20.70
C ALA A 489 5.37 -11.33 20.07
N LYS A 490 4.97 -11.11 18.80
CA LYS A 490 4.12 -12.05 18.05
C LYS A 490 4.82 -13.38 17.77
N ALA A 491 6.11 -13.34 17.43
CA ALA A 491 6.90 -14.55 17.23
C ALA A 491 7.00 -15.38 18.53
N GLU A 492 7.26 -14.73 19.67
CA GLU A 492 7.33 -15.39 20.97
C GLU A 492 6.00 -15.98 21.41
N GLN A 493 4.91 -15.22 21.22
CA GLN A 493 3.55 -15.71 21.47
C GLN A 493 3.26 -16.94 20.60
N SER A 494 3.58 -16.91 19.30
CA SER A 494 3.43 -18.07 18.43
C SER A 494 4.23 -19.27 18.93
N ILE A 495 5.51 -19.10 19.30
CA ILE A 495 6.39 -20.19 19.76
C ILE A 495 5.82 -20.83 21.03
N SER A 496 5.27 -20.03 21.95
CA SER A 496 4.66 -20.53 23.19
C SER A 496 3.40 -21.36 22.95
N LEU A 497 2.64 -21.07 21.89
CA LEU A 497 1.49 -21.87 21.47
C LEU A 497 1.93 -23.15 20.76
N GLN A 498 2.79 -23.00 19.74
CA GLN A 498 3.33 -24.10 18.96
C GLN A 498 4.65 -23.71 18.33
N ARG A 499 5.68 -24.51 18.61
CA ARG A 499 6.99 -24.41 17.95
C ARG A 499 6.85 -24.70 16.46
N SER A 500 7.24 -23.76 15.61
CA SER A 500 7.23 -23.91 14.16
C SER A 500 8.49 -23.29 13.56
N PHE A 501 8.87 -23.76 12.36
CA PHE A 501 9.99 -23.18 11.61
C PHE A 501 9.80 -21.67 11.46
N GLU A 502 8.61 -21.25 11.02
CA GLU A 502 8.33 -19.85 10.69
C GLU A 502 8.36 -18.91 11.89
N ALA A 503 7.94 -19.37 13.06
CA ALA A 503 7.97 -18.55 14.27
C ALA A 503 9.40 -18.32 14.77
N PHE A 504 10.25 -19.37 14.76
CA PHE A 504 11.67 -19.21 15.06
C PHE A 504 12.39 -18.37 14.02
N PHE A 505 12.05 -18.56 12.75
CA PHE A 505 12.64 -17.80 11.64
C PHE A 505 12.29 -16.30 11.73
N LEU A 506 11.03 -15.96 12.02
CA LEU A 506 10.63 -14.57 12.27
C LEU A 506 11.36 -13.98 13.49
N LYS A 507 11.44 -14.73 14.60
CA LYS A 507 12.15 -14.29 15.81
C LYS A 507 13.63 -14.00 15.50
N ALA A 508 14.28 -14.86 14.72
CA ALA A 508 15.66 -14.69 14.29
C ALA A 508 15.85 -13.40 13.47
N TYR A 509 14.92 -13.09 12.55
CA TYR A 509 14.95 -11.85 11.77
C TYR A 509 14.72 -10.60 12.63
N ALA A 510 13.74 -10.64 13.52
CA ALA A 510 13.44 -9.50 14.40
C ALA A 510 14.63 -9.14 15.31
N LEU A 511 15.37 -10.16 15.80
CA LEU A 511 16.54 -9.97 16.65
C LEU A 511 17.82 -9.65 15.86
N GLY A 512 18.03 -10.28 14.70
CA GLY A 512 19.23 -10.06 13.87
C GLY A 512 19.43 -8.60 13.45
N ASP A 513 18.34 -7.84 13.36
CA ASP A 513 18.38 -6.41 13.02
C ASP A 513 18.71 -5.48 14.21
N SER A 514 18.74 -5.99 15.44
CA SER A 514 18.76 -5.18 16.67
C SER A 514 20.11 -5.05 17.38
N SER A 515 21.11 -5.88 17.05
CA SER A 515 22.39 -5.92 17.80
C SER A 515 23.58 -6.35 16.94
N LEU A 516 24.75 -5.73 17.20
CA LEU A 516 25.99 -5.85 16.41
C LEU A 516 27.10 -6.68 17.10
N ASP A 517 26.84 -7.22 18.29
CA ASP A 517 27.81 -8.03 19.02
C ASP A 517 27.78 -9.50 18.59
N THR A 518 28.91 -10.18 18.78
CA THR A 518 29.08 -11.59 18.38
C THR A 518 28.18 -12.53 19.19
N GLU A 519 27.92 -12.23 20.46
CA GLU A 519 27.12 -13.09 21.35
C GLU A 519 25.64 -13.09 20.92
N SER A 520 25.08 -11.91 20.66
CA SER A 520 23.73 -11.78 20.12
C SER A 520 23.59 -12.42 18.73
N SER A 521 24.59 -12.27 17.87
CA SER A 521 24.64 -12.92 16.55
C SER A 521 24.61 -14.45 16.65
N LEU A 522 25.38 -15.03 17.58
CA LEU A 522 25.35 -16.49 17.84
C LEU A 522 24.02 -16.95 18.44
N SER A 523 23.33 -16.10 19.23
CA SER A 523 21.97 -16.41 19.70
C SER A 523 20.96 -16.52 18.54
N VAL A 524 21.13 -15.71 17.49
CA VAL A 524 20.31 -15.78 16.27
C VAL A 524 20.59 -17.08 15.50
N VAL A 525 21.85 -17.52 15.45
CA VAL A 525 22.20 -18.82 14.87
C VAL A 525 21.48 -19.96 15.61
N GLN A 526 21.46 -19.94 16.95
CA GLN A 526 20.73 -20.94 17.74
C GLN A 526 19.22 -20.93 17.43
N LEU A 527 18.61 -19.76 17.20
CA LEU A 527 17.21 -19.67 16.78
C LEU A 527 16.98 -20.30 15.40
N LEU A 528 17.90 -20.12 14.45
CA LEU A 528 17.84 -20.74 13.13
C LEU A 528 18.06 -22.26 13.18
N GLU A 529 18.90 -22.75 14.08
CA GLU A 529 19.04 -24.18 14.38
C GLU A 529 17.74 -24.76 14.95
N HIS A 530 17.10 -24.04 15.90
CA HIS A 530 15.78 -24.40 16.40
C HIS A 530 14.73 -24.40 15.28
N ALA A 531 14.77 -23.44 14.35
CA ALA A 531 13.90 -23.45 13.18
C ALA A 531 14.11 -24.73 12.34
N ASN A 532 15.37 -25.07 12.01
CA ASN A 532 15.72 -26.25 11.21
C ASN A 532 15.38 -27.58 11.89
N SER A 533 15.30 -27.61 13.23
CA SER A 533 14.81 -28.77 13.99
C SER A 533 13.30 -29.00 13.87
N CYS A 534 12.54 -28.00 13.40
CA CYS A 534 11.11 -28.12 13.16
C CYS A 534 10.81 -28.72 11.77
N ALA A 535 9.60 -29.25 11.60
CA ALA A 535 9.12 -29.69 10.29
C ALA A 535 9.03 -28.50 9.32
N SER A 536 9.67 -28.61 8.16
CA SER A 536 9.65 -27.62 7.09
C SER A 536 10.17 -28.24 5.79
N ASP A 537 9.90 -27.60 4.65
CA ASP A 537 10.42 -28.03 3.35
C ASP A 537 11.90 -27.65 3.17
N ASN A 538 12.53 -28.25 2.16
CA ASN A 538 13.94 -28.03 1.86
C ASN A 538 14.24 -26.60 1.39
N LEU A 539 13.27 -25.89 0.79
CA LEU A 539 13.48 -24.51 0.34
C LEU A 539 13.69 -23.59 1.54
N ARG A 540 12.81 -23.70 2.55
CA ARG A 540 12.87 -22.93 3.79
C ARG A 540 14.10 -23.30 4.62
N LYS A 541 14.41 -24.60 4.77
CA LYS A 541 15.63 -25.04 5.45
C LYS A 541 16.89 -24.49 4.77
N GLY A 542 16.92 -24.45 3.43
CA GLY A 542 17.97 -23.81 2.64
C GLY A 542 18.19 -22.34 2.99
N GLN A 543 17.09 -21.59 3.18
CA GLN A 543 17.16 -20.18 3.59
C GLN A 543 17.73 -20.02 5.01
N ALA A 544 17.35 -20.89 5.95
CA ALA A 544 17.92 -20.85 7.31
C ALA A 544 19.43 -21.10 7.31
N TYR A 545 19.90 -22.14 6.61
CA TYR A 545 21.35 -22.41 6.50
C TYR A 545 22.11 -21.28 5.79
N ASN A 546 21.52 -20.71 4.73
CA ASN A 546 22.11 -19.55 4.06
C ASN A 546 22.26 -18.35 5.00
N ASN A 547 21.26 -18.09 5.84
CA ASN A 547 21.29 -16.99 6.81
C ASN A 547 22.26 -17.27 7.96
N MET A 548 22.30 -18.49 8.49
CA MET A 548 23.32 -18.92 9.46
C MET A 548 24.73 -18.70 8.91
N GLY A 549 24.97 -19.11 7.66
CA GLY A 549 26.24 -18.87 6.98
C GLY A 549 26.61 -17.39 6.91
N SER A 550 25.63 -16.51 6.65
CA SER A 550 25.90 -15.06 6.63
C SER A 550 26.32 -14.54 8.00
N ILE A 551 25.62 -14.96 9.06
CA ILE A 551 25.93 -14.57 10.44
C ILE A 551 27.32 -15.08 10.83
N PHE A 552 27.67 -16.32 10.49
CA PHE A 552 29.01 -16.85 10.75
C PHE A 552 30.11 -16.06 10.01
N VAL A 553 29.87 -15.61 8.78
CA VAL A 553 30.81 -14.73 8.09
C VAL A 553 30.99 -13.41 8.85
N ASP A 554 29.90 -12.83 9.36
CA ASP A 554 29.96 -11.57 10.10
C ASP A 554 30.66 -11.73 11.46
N CYS A 555 30.66 -12.95 12.02
CA CYS A 555 31.45 -13.36 13.20
C CYS A 555 32.89 -13.84 12.87
N ASP A 556 33.36 -13.72 11.63
CA ASP A 556 34.66 -14.23 11.14
C ASP A 556 34.87 -15.76 11.28
N MET A 557 33.78 -16.52 11.43
CA MET A 557 33.75 -17.98 11.50
C MET A 557 33.60 -18.59 10.09
N LEU A 558 34.66 -18.45 9.29
CA LEU A 558 34.60 -18.72 7.85
C LEU A 558 34.53 -20.21 7.46
N ASP A 559 34.89 -21.15 8.34
CA ASP A 559 34.80 -22.58 8.05
C ASP A 559 33.37 -23.09 8.30
N GLU A 560 32.77 -22.68 9.42
CA GLU A 560 31.37 -22.95 9.77
C GLU A 560 30.40 -22.30 8.76
N ALA A 561 30.72 -21.09 8.29
CA ALA A 561 29.98 -20.46 7.21
C ALA A 561 30.02 -21.30 5.92
N ALA A 562 31.19 -21.82 5.54
CA ALA A 562 31.34 -22.65 4.35
C ALA A 562 30.53 -23.96 4.46
N GLU A 563 30.52 -24.57 5.65
CA GLU A 563 29.72 -25.77 5.93
C GLU A 563 28.21 -25.47 5.77
N CYS A 564 27.72 -24.38 6.36
CA CYS A 564 26.33 -23.96 6.23
C CYS A 564 25.92 -23.72 4.77
N TYR A 565 26.75 -23.02 4.00
CA TYR A 565 26.48 -22.82 2.56
C TYR A 565 26.55 -24.14 1.78
N GLY A 566 27.46 -25.05 2.12
CA GLY A 566 27.53 -26.39 1.54
C GLY A 566 26.26 -27.20 1.77
N ILE A 567 25.73 -27.17 3.01
CA ILE A 567 24.45 -27.80 3.34
C ILE A 567 23.32 -27.17 2.52
N ALA A 568 23.26 -25.83 2.46
CA ALA A 568 22.25 -25.11 1.70
C ALA A 568 22.29 -25.47 0.19
N LEU A 569 23.48 -25.58 -0.41
CA LEU A 569 23.63 -25.99 -1.81
C LEU A 569 23.23 -27.46 -2.04
N ASN A 570 23.51 -28.36 -1.09
CA ASN A 570 23.09 -29.76 -1.16
C ASN A 570 21.56 -29.91 -1.17
N ILE A 571 20.84 -29.00 -0.52
CA ILE A 571 19.37 -28.89 -0.59
C ILE A 571 18.88 -27.92 -1.68
N LYS A 572 19.71 -27.73 -2.72
CA LYS A 572 19.46 -26.90 -3.90
C LYS A 572 19.07 -25.43 -3.62
N HIS A 573 19.56 -24.84 -2.54
CA HIS A 573 19.42 -23.41 -2.29
C HIS A 573 20.50 -22.62 -3.04
N THR A 574 20.30 -22.40 -4.34
CA THR A 574 21.30 -21.85 -5.27
C THR A 574 21.89 -20.50 -4.86
N ARG A 575 21.14 -19.65 -4.14
CA ARG A 575 21.66 -18.36 -3.65
C ARG A 575 22.83 -18.49 -2.66
N ALA A 576 23.02 -19.67 -2.04
CA ALA A 576 24.15 -19.94 -1.17
C ALA A 576 25.52 -19.86 -1.89
N HIS A 577 25.55 -19.98 -3.23
CA HIS A 577 26.76 -19.71 -4.02
C HIS A 577 27.31 -18.29 -3.77
N GLN A 578 26.44 -17.30 -3.57
CA GLN A 578 26.85 -15.92 -3.27
C GLN A 578 27.58 -15.83 -1.92
N GLY A 579 27.04 -16.51 -0.90
CA GLY A 579 27.65 -16.56 0.42
C GLY A 579 28.97 -17.31 0.42
N LEU A 580 29.04 -18.46 -0.26
CA LEU A 580 30.26 -19.24 -0.39
C LEU A 580 31.36 -18.49 -1.17
N ALA A 581 30.99 -17.72 -2.20
CA ALA A 581 31.91 -16.83 -2.88
C ALA A 581 32.50 -15.76 -1.94
N ARG A 582 31.66 -15.16 -1.08
CA ARG A 582 32.12 -14.21 -0.04
C ARG A 582 33.13 -14.87 0.91
N VAL A 583 32.87 -16.10 1.34
CA VAL A 583 33.82 -16.88 2.17
C VAL A 583 35.15 -17.10 1.45
N HIS A 584 35.13 -17.50 0.17
CA HIS A 584 36.35 -17.68 -0.61
C HIS A 584 37.14 -16.37 -0.75
N TYR A 585 36.45 -15.26 -0.99
CA TYR A 585 37.08 -13.94 -1.08
C TYR A 585 37.77 -13.55 0.24
N LEU A 586 37.09 -13.71 1.38
CA LEU A 586 37.66 -13.41 2.71
C LEU A 586 38.85 -14.32 3.05
N LYS A 587 38.89 -15.55 2.53
CA LYS A 587 40.06 -16.45 2.59
C LYS A 587 41.18 -16.10 1.58
N ASN A 588 41.14 -14.91 0.97
CA ASN A 588 42.06 -14.45 -0.08
C ASN A 588 42.08 -15.32 -1.35
N ARG A 589 40.98 -16.01 -1.67
CA ARG A 589 40.85 -16.87 -2.86
C ARG A 589 39.91 -16.22 -3.88
N LYS A 590 40.30 -15.04 -4.39
CA LYS A 590 39.48 -14.22 -5.31
C LYS A 590 39.01 -14.99 -6.55
N GLN A 591 39.89 -15.77 -7.18
CA GLN A 591 39.51 -16.58 -8.36
C GLN A 591 38.43 -17.62 -8.02
N ALA A 592 38.57 -18.33 -6.89
CA ALA A 592 37.58 -19.29 -6.45
C ALA A 592 36.22 -18.62 -6.16
N ALA A 593 36.22 -17.40 -5.61
CA ALA A 593 35.00 -16.61 -5.43
C ALA A 593 34.33 -16.26 -6.77
N PHE A 594 35.12 -15.86 -7.77
CA PHE A 594 34.63 -15.56 -9.12
C PHE A 594 34.05 -16.81 -9.82
N ASP A 595 34.73 -17.94 -9.71
CA ASP A 595 34.29 -19.22 -10.28
C ASP A 595 32.99 -19.69 -9.60
N GLU A 596 32.88 -19.53 -8.28
CA GLU A 596 31.68 -19.88 -7.52
C GLU A 596 30.47 -19.03 -7.92
N MET A 597 30.66 -17.70 -8.06
CA MET A 597 29.62 -16.83 -8.60
C MET A 597 29.26 -17.15 -10.05
N THR A 598 30.20 -17.65 -10.84
CA THR A 598 29.92 -18.08 -12.23
C THR A 598 28.95 -19.25 -12.28
N LYS A 599 29.02 -20.18 -11.31
CA LYS A 599 28.00 -21.24 -11.17
C LYS A 599 26.61 -20.66 -10.91
N LEU A 600 26.51 -19.66 -10.03
CA LEU A 600 25.23 -18.97 -9.77
C LEU A 600 24.68 -18.31 -11.04
N VAL A 601 25.52 -17.59 -11.80
CA VAL A 601 25.12 -16.93 -13.04
C VAL A 601 24.62 -17.93 -14.11
N GLN A 602 25.18 -19.15 -14.14
CA GLN A 602 24.76 -20.20 -15.08
C GLN A 602 23.41 -20.83 -14.72
N ILE A 603 23.06 -20.87 -13.43
CA ILE A 603 21.82 -21.49 -12.95
C ILE A 603 20.69 -20.46 -12.85
N ALA A 604 21.00 -19.24 -12.41
CA ALA A 604 20.00 -18.22 -12.12
C ALA A 604 19.45 -17.60 -13.39
N THR A 605 18.12 -17.67 -13.55
CA THR A 605 17.44 -17.08 -14.71
C THR A 605 17.53 -15.55 -14.68
N ASN A 606 18.25 -14.95 -15.64
CA ASN A 606 18.35 -13.49 -15.88
C ASN A 606 18.62 -12.64 -14.62
N SER A 607 19.49 -13.11 -13.71
CA SER A 607 19.73 -12.43 -12.43
C SER A 607 20.78 -11.32 -12.52
N ALA A 608 20.34 -10.06 -12.63
CA ALA A 608 21.20 -8.88 -12.57
C ALA A 608 22.06 -8.83 -11.28
N SER A 609 21.48 -9.25 -10.15
CA SER A 609 22.17 -9.31 -8.86
C SER A 609 23.35 -10.28 -8.87
N ALA A 610 23.30 -11.36 -9.64
CA ALA A 610 24.40 -12.32 -9.72
C ALA A 610 25.61 -11.72 -10.46
N TYR A 611 25.38 -11.02 -11.58
CA TYR A 611 26.43 -10.29 -12.30
C TYR A 611 27.03 -9.18 -11.45
N GLU A 612 26.19 -8.38 -10.78
CA GLU A 612 26.65 -7.34 -9.86
C GLU A 612 27.60 -7.91 -8.80
N LYS A 613 27.19 -8.99 -8.13
CA LYS A 613 27.98 -9.62 -7.08
C LYS A 613 29.25 -10.28 -7.61
N ARG A 614 29.24 -10.86 -8.81
CA ARG A 614 30.44 -11.44 -9.43
C ARG A 614 31.47 -10.38 -9.78
N SER A 615 31.03 -9.17 -10.15
CA SER A 615 31.93 -8.07 -10.49
C SER A 615 32.88 -7.70 -9.34
N GLU A 616 32.49 -7.93 -8.08
CA GLU A 616 33.31 -7.70 -6.88
C GLU A 616 34.56 -8.60 -6.87
N TYR A 617 34.50 -9.77 -7.53
CA TYR A 617 35.57 -10.76 -7.58
C TYR A 617 36.27 -10.84 -8.94
N GLY A 618 35.82 -10.07 -9.93
CA GLY A 618 36.42 -10.04 -11.26
C GLY A 618 37.70 -9.21 -11.33
N GLU A 619 38.50 -9.46 -12.36
CA GLU A 619 39.49 -8.48 -12.83
C GLU A 619 38.79 -7.29 -13.49
N ARG A 620 39.48 -6.16 -13.62
CA ARG A 620 38.87 -4.87 -13.99
C ARG A 620 37.94 -4.94 -15.21
N ASP A 621 38.37 -5.60 -16.29
CA ASP A 621 37.58 -5.70 -17.53
C ASP A 621 36.38 -6.64 -17.39
N ALA A 622 36.57 -7.77 -16.71
CA ALA A 622 35.49 -8.71 -16.41
C ALA A 622 34.44 -8.07 -15.49
N ALA A 623 34.88 -7.36 -14.45
CA ALA A 623 34.02 -6.61 -13.55
C ALA A 623 33.22 -5.53 -14.30
N LYS A 624 33.87 -4.77 -15.18
CA LYS A 624 33.18 -3.76 -16.01
C LYS A 624 32.12 -4.40 -16.92
N ASN A 625 32.42 -5.55 -17.52
CA ASN A 625 31.46 -6.28 -18.35
C ASN A 625 30.27 -6.81 -17.55
N ASP A 626 30.53 -7.37 -16.36
CA ASP A 626 29.49 -7.83 -15.45
C ASP A 626 28.58 -6.67 -15.00
N LEU A 627 29.14 -5.51 -14.67
CA LEU A 627 28.36 -4.33 -14.29
C LEU A 627 27.54 -3.75 -15.45
N ASN A 628 28.06 -3.81 -16.67
CA ASN A 628 27.30 -3.45 -17.87
C ASN A 628 26.13 -4.41 -18.10
N THR A 629 26.37 -5.72 -17.93
CA THR A 629 25.32 -6.74 -18.03
C THR A 629 24.26 -6.56 -16.94
N ALA A 630 24.69 -6.29 -15.70
CA ALA A 630 23.78 -5.99 -14.58
C ALA A 630 22.91 -4.76 -14.87
N THR A 631 23.50 -3.69 -15.43
CA THR A 631 22.75 -2.48 -15.82
C THR A 631 21.76 -2.76 -16.95
N LEU A 632 22.13 -3.61 -17.91
CA LEU A 632 21.24 -3.99 -19.02
C LEU A 632 20.05 -4.84 -18.55
N LEU A 633 20.27 -5.72 -17.58
CA LEU A 633 19.24 -6.60 -17.02
C LEU A 633 18.34 -5.87 -16.01
N ASP A 634 18.93 -5.00 -15.18
CA ASP A 634 18.22 -4.19 -14.19
C ASP A 634 18.93 -2.83 -14.03
N PRO A 635 18.46 -1.80 -14.74
CA PRO A 635 19.06 -0.47 -14.69
C PRO A 635 18.68 0.29 -13.41
N THR A 636 17.82 -0.25 -12.54
CA THR A 636 17.44 0.38 -11.26
C THR A 636 18.44 0.08 -10.15
N ARG A 637 19.38 -0.86 -10.38
CA ARG A 637 20.44 -1.17 -9.41
C ARG A 637 21.44 -0.02 -9.31
N THR A 638 21.69 0.43 -8.08
CA THR A 638 22.53 1.61 -7.83
C THR A 638 24.03 1.32 -7.88
N TYR A 639 24.45 0.09 -7.58
CA TYR A 639 25.87 -0.28 -7.45
C TYR A 639 26.68 -0.08 -8.74
N PRO A 640 26.22 -0.50 -9.95
CA PRO A 640 26.96 -0.26 -11.19
C PRO A 640 27.29 1.21 -11.44
N TYR A 641 26.37 2.13 -11.13
CA TYR A 641 26.59 3.57 -11.31
C TYR A 641 27.59 4.12 -10.29
N ARG A 642 27.48 3.72 -9.01
CA ARG A 642 28.45 4.10 -7.95
C ARG A 642 29.86 3.64 -8.29
N TYR A 643 29.99 2.42 -8.83
CA TYR A 643 31.28 1.88 -9.25
C TYR A 643 31.92 2.71 -10.38
N ARG A 644 31.14 3.08 -11.41
CA ARG A 644 31.62 3.91 -12.53
C ARG A 644 32.07 5.29 -12.06
N ALA A 645 31.26 5.95 -11.23
CA ALA A 645 31.60 7.26 -10.67
C ALA A 645 32.93 7.21 -9.90
N ALA A 646 33.14 6.20 -9.05
CA ALA A 646 34.39 6.02 -8.31
C ALA A 646 35.61 5.77 -9.22
N GLY A 647 35.42 5.09 -10.36
CA GLY A 647 36.47 4.87 -11.36
C GLY A 647 36.92 6.15 -12.06
N GLU A 648 35.98 7.07 -12.36
CA GLU A 648 36.27 8.35 -12.99
C GLU A 648 37.06 9.28 -12.05
N PHE A 649 36.76 9.28 -10.74
CA PHE A 649 37.54 10.01 -9.73
C PHE A 649 39.00 9.54 -9.65
N LYS A 650 39.27 8.24 -9.79
CA LYS A 650 40.67 7.73 -9.81
C LYS A 650 41.42 8.11 -11.09
N SER A 651 40.71 8.28 -12.21
CA SER A 651 41.33 8.69 -13.48
C SER A 651 41.61 10.20 -13.57
N THR A 652 40.81 11.02 -12.91
CA THR A 652 40.96 12.49 -12.90
C THR A 652 42.07 12.97 -11.96
N TRP A 653 42.38 12.23 -10.90
CA TRP A 653 43.52 12.53 -10.00
C TRP A 653 44.86 11.93 -10.46
N ALA A 654 44.88 11.05 -11.47
CA ALA A 654 46.12 10.56 -12.07
C ALA A 654 46.79 11.56 -13.05
N LEU A 655 46.21 12.75 -13.25
CA LEU A 655 46.72 13.83 -14.10
C LEU A 655 47.15 15.10 -13.33
N GLY A 656 47.21 15.05 -12.00
CA GLY A 656 47.70 16.18 -11.19
C GLY A 656 48.44 15.69 -9.96
N PHE A 657 49.72 16.09 -9.86
CA PHE A 657 50.74 15.73 -8.87
C PHE A 657 51.60 14.49 -9.17
N LEU A 658 52.60 14.73 -10.05
CA LEU A 658 53.99 14.31 -9.80
C LEU A 658 54.52 15.00 -8.53
#